data_AF-A0A2R2J0Q4-F1
#
_entry.id   AF-A0A2R2J0Q4-F1
#
_cell.length_a   1.000
_cell.length_b   1.000
_cell.length_c   1.000
_cell.angle_alpha   90.00
_cell.angle_beta   90.00
_cell.angle_gamma   90.00
#
_symmetry.space_group_name_H-M   'P 1'
#
loop_
_entity.id
_entity.type
_entity.pdbx_description
1 polymer ?
#
loop_
_entity_poly.entity_id
_entity_poly.type
_entity_poly.pdbx_seq_one_letter_code
_entity_poly.pdbx_strand_id
1 'polypeptide(L)'
;MNTHVQADAAAPSPSPRKPRRWLRWLAVALALLLAFWAFLGLAGPRLLQKAAADWAGKHGRQLSIQQVRITPWSMELALDGVALREGDGRPLFLARRLYLNADLYALLLGRWQASEFTLDSPQLWLERGADGMWNWEKLAADLSGPPKLEDGTAPEKLPRLKIAALNLRSGQIRLSDHNDGQHERFRLMPINLNLADLSTLAENGRYALHAELQGGGRFDWKGSMRLQPLQSSGEASMQDLPLATVWDYVHPYFATAKPQGALSVNARYQFEMNSSRPDLTVSPIRASLKDLKLAAPGGASELSLPELTVEGGALDLSRSLLTIAKVELNHGRVSAGRGADGMVDWLRALPAAPAAAKPVQAAKPSPWLVKVDSLRLNQWHAQWRDDVFVKPMALQADMPRMQARISLSPEHGLQLGDLGLSLAGVKLGSAGAPDWLTLDGAELAPSQIDLKQQQLKPGDLTLRGLQVALQRERNGQLQLQQLLAQRPPKAAKAKADGDAKTPAWKFSYPAIRLEDSRMNWRDLTLAKPLALSMDQLSGQLATRDGQQLALDIAGRMGGGKLAAKLDLNPDKLAARGSVKLDALPIAPLAPYALAGTPLKLSGGALSADLQLDAASASQWKLAGQLKLAKMALQEPGEALPLLGWNSLSLSRLQVQGMPLKASINDVRLDQPRARLILDPQRRLNWQKIFAGAPAAKPAQPAGKSAPLPQVDVHSIHVQNGAVEFADHGMTPDFATRMHHLRGSIQNLSTRAGGRGRITLDGAVDQYGEVKVRGALSPTSPTDSTDIHLDFHNLALNNLNPYSMNFAGWQVKDGRLSLELRYLLEHRQLKGENRIVIDSIQLGEELQGDKSPHLPLRLAVALLEDSNGRIDLDLPVAGSLDDPQFSYGQVVWKALVNIVTKVVTAPFRALGALLGGDGFDDIRFVAGEAHVSPPEREKLDKVAALMAKRPKMQLAISGGYAPDEDSKQLARARVDAAVLAAAGHAPMDDEPLASLDLKDAQIQSAIKTVYGQRIGRLKLLGHTLKPGGPSGAELAKLLRDEMLAAEKVSQADLVKLAELRGANARKVMLRHAPDLAERVTLDAPQKTSANRDGVELAVKITAK
;
A
#
# COMPACT_ATOMS: atom_id res chain seq x y z
N MET A 1 -10.66 158.25 22.38
CA MET A 1 -11.46 157.84 23.55
C MET A 1 -12.21 156.56 23.22
N ASN A 2 -12.20 155.60 24.15
CA ASN A 2 -13.30 154.72 24.60
C ASN A 2 -14.27 154.04 23.60
N THR A 3 -14.36 152.69 23.73
CA THR A 3 -15.60 151.85 23.88
C THR A 3 -16.64 151.76 22.73
N HIS A 4 -17.47 150.72 22.47
CA HIS A 4 -17.73 149.31 22.93
C HIS A 4 -18.93 148.73 22.07
N VAL A 5 -19.45 147.47 22.08
CA VAL A 5 -19.18 146.15 22.74
C VAL A 5 -19.82 144.99 21.92
N GLN A 6 -19.20 143.79 21.89
CA GLN A 6 -19.77 142.43 21.56
C GLN A 6 -20.49 142.21 20.19
N ALA A 7 -20.77 140.99 19.68
CA ALA A 7 -20.75 139.63 20.24
C ALA A 7 -20.33 138.52 19.22
N ASP A 8 -20.31 137.27 19.72
CA ASP A 8 -20.21 135.96 19.03
C ASP A 8 -18.91 135.52 18.32
N ALA A 9 -18.69 134.20 18.30
CA ALA A 9 -17.43 133.54 17.98
C ALA A 9 -17.62 132.24 17.17
N ALA A 10 -16.70 131.98 16.24
CA ALA A 10 -16.66 130.75 15.43
C ALA A 10 -15.22 130.20 15.33
N ALA A 11 -15.09 128.87 15.18
CA ALA A 11 -13.82 128.15 15.19
C ALA A 11 -12.99 128.34 13.89
N PRO A 12 -11.65 128.17 13.94
CA PRO A 12 -10.76 128.56 12.83
C PRO A 12 -10.81 127.62 11.62
N SER A 13 -10.74 128.20 10.41
CA SER A 13 -10.66 127.47 9.14
C SER A 13 -9.21 127.18 8.73
N PRO A 14 -8.89 125.95 8.24
CA PRO A 14 -7.55 125.60 7.77
C PRO A 14 -7.24 126.11 6.36
N SER A 15 -5.95 126.19 6.02
CA SER A 15 -5.44 126.82 4.79
C SER A 15 -5.60 125.99 3.50
N PRO A 16 -5.78 126.64 2.33
CA PRO A 16 -5.91 125.95 1.04
C PRO A 16 -4.58 125.34 0.58
N ARG A 17 -4.58 124.04 0.29
CA ARG A 17 -3.40 123.28 -0.15
C ARG A 17 -3.19 123.38 -1.67
N LYS A 18 -1.94 123.58 -2.12
CA LYS A 18 -1.55 123.65 -3.54
C LYS A 18 -2.00 122.40 -4.33
N PRO A 19 -2.40 122.54 -5.62
CA PRO A 19 -2.72 121.39 -6.47
C PRO A 19 -1.48 120.52 -6.69
N ARG A 20 -1.47 119.35 -6.05
CA ARG A 20 -0.39 118.36 -6.10
C ARG A 20 -0.20 117.86 -7.54
N ARG A 21 0.93 118.20 -8.18
CA ARG A 21 1.27 117.82 -9.57
C ARG A 21 1.12 116.31 -9.85
N TRP A 22 1.32 115.45 -8.84
CA TRP A 22 1.15 114.01 -8.99
C TRP A 22 -0.29 113.59 -9.30
N LEU A 23 -1.33 114.36 -8.96
CA LEU A 23 -2.71 114.02 -9.38
C LEU A 23 -2.91 114.14 -10.89
N ARG A 24 -2.18 115.03 -11.59
CA ARG A 24 -2.27 115.09 -13.07
C ARG A 24 -1.61 113.86 -13.71
N TRP A 25 -0.45 113.45 -13.20
CA TRP A 25 0.20 112.21 -13.63
C TRP A 25 -0.60 110.97 -13.25
N LEU A 26 -1.26 110.94 -12.08
CA LEU A 26 -2.18 109.89 -11.67
C LEU A 26 -3.41 109.81 -12.61
N ALA A 27 -3.99 110.95 -12.98
CA ALA A 27 -5.12 111.00 -13.91
C ALA A 27 -4.73 110.56 -15.33
N VAL A 28 -3.55 110.96 -15.82
CA VAL A 28 -3.01 110.48 -17.12
C VAL A 28 -2.69 108.99 -17.05
N ALA A 29 -2.07 108.50 -15.97
CA ALA A 29 -1.81 107.08 -15.79
C ALA A 29 -3.11 106.27 -15.70
N LEU A 30 -4.13 106.77 -15.00
CA LEU A 30 -5.45 106.13 -14.91
C LEU A 30 -6.17 106.14 -16.27
N ALA A 31 -6.09 107.23 -17.04
CA ALA A 31 -6.66 107.30 -18.38
C ALA A 31 -5.95 106.36 -19.37
N LEU A 32 -4.61 106.27 -19.32
CA LEU A 32 -3.83 105.31 -20.10
C LEU A 32 -4.11 103.86 -19.68
N LEU A 33 -4.26 103.60 -18.39
CA LEU A 33 -4.63 102.28 -17.85
C LEU A 33 -6.04 101.89 -18.30
N LEU A 34 -7.03 102.79 -18.23
CA LEU A 34 -8.38 102.56 -18.73
C LEU A 34 -8.42 102.38 -20.25
N ALA A 35 -7.62 103.15 -21.01
CA ALA A 35 -7.48 102.96 -22.45
C ALA A 35 -6.81 101.62 -22.81
N PHE A 36 -5.80 101.20 -22.04
CA PHE A 36 -5.15 99.89 -22.17
C PHE A 36 -6.11 98.73 -21.83
N TRP A 37 -6.92 98.87 -20.76
CA TRP A 37 -7.98 97.92 -20.44
C TRP A 37 -9.05 97.86 -21.54
N ALA A 38 -9.51 99.00 -22.05
CA ALA A 38 -10.48 99.05 -23.15
C ALA A 38 -9.91 98.42 -24.44
N PHE A 39 -8.63 98.66 -24.74
CA PHE A 39 -7.91 98.01 -25.82
C PHE A 39 -7.81 96.49 -25.64
N LEU A 40 -7.48 96.01 -24.43
CA LEU A 40 -7.47 94.58 -24.11
C LEU A 40 -8.85 93.92 -24.21
N GLY A 41 -9.93 94.63 -23.89
CA GLY A 41 -11.30 94.13 -24.04
C GLY A 41 -11.81 94.12 -25.49
N LEU A 42 -11.49 95.15 -26.29
CA LEU A 42 -12.05 95.36 -27.63
C LEU A 42 -11.16 94.84 -28.76
N ALA A 43 -9.85 95.11 -28.72
CA ALA A 43 -8.88 94.70 -29.73
C ALA A 43 -8.15 93.42 -29.33
N GLY A 44 -7.88 93.24 -28.04
CA GLY A 44 -7.21 92.07 -27.46
C GLY A 44 -7.76 90.71 -27.94
N PRO A 45 -9.09 90.48 -28.02
CA PRO A 45 -9.62 89.20 -28.49
C PRO A 45 -9.19 88.84 -29.92
N ARG A 46 -9.27 89.80 -30.85
CA ARG A 46 -8.88 89.62 -32.27
C ARG A 46 -7.36 89.49 -32.41
N LEU A 47 -6.61 90.27 -31.63
CA LEU A 47 -5.15 90.19 -31.59
C LEU A 47 -4.68 88.83 -31.06
N LEU A 48 -5.36 88.27 -30.04
CA LEU A 48 -5.04 86.94 -29.50
C LEU A 48 -5.42 85.83 -30.48
N GLN A 49 -6.58 85.90 -31.14
CA GLN A 49 -6.96 84.96 -32.21
C GLN A 49 -5.91 84.95 -33.33
N LYS A 50 -5.49 86.14 -33.80
CA LYS A 50 -4.47 86.25 -34.84
C LYS A 50 -3.11 85.76 -34.35
N ALA A 51 -2.65 86.18 -33.18
CA ALA A 51 -1.36 85.77 -32.63
C ALA A 51 -1.27 84.26 -32.40
N ALA A 52 -2.36 83.61 -31.98
CA ALA A 52 -2.45 82.16 -31.84
C ALA A 52 -2.32 81.43 -33.19
N ALA A 53 -2.99 81.93 -34.23
CA ALA A 53 -2.88 81.39 -35.59
C ALA A 53 -1.50 81.65 -36.23
N ASP A 54 -0.98 82.88 -36.13
CA ASP A 54 0.35 83.28 -36.61
C ASP A 54 1.47 82.50 -35.91
N TRP A 55 1.31 82.17 -34.61
CA TRP A 55 2.22 81.33 -33.86
C TRP A 55 2.18 79.87 -34.35
N ALA A 56 1.00 79.27 -34.43
CA ALA A 56 0.88 77.88 -34.89
C ALA A 56 1.39 77.71 -36.32
N GLY A 57 1.11 78.67 -37.21
CA GLY A 57 1.61 78.66 -38.60
C GLY A 57 3.13 78.67 -38.69
N LYS A 58 3.82 79.43 -37.83
CA LYS A 58 5.30 79.40 -37.72
C LYS A 58 5.86 78.05 -37.27
N HIS A 59 5.09 77.30 -36.49
CA HIS A 59 5.44 75.95 -36.03
C HIS A 59 4.69 74.85 -36.82
N GLY A 60 4.35 75.10 -38.09
CA GLY A 60 3.83 74.10 -39.03
C GLY A 60 2.43 73.53 -38.71
N ARG A 61 1.63 74.27 -37.94
CA ARG A 61 0.37 73.80 -37.33
C ARG A 61 -0.76 74.81 -37.53
N GLN A 62 -1.99 74.39 -37.26
CA GLN A 62 -3.17 75.25 -37.34
C GLN A 62 -3.81 75.35 -35.96
N LEU A 63 -3.86 76.56 -35.39
CA LEU A 63 -4.56 76.85 -34.13
C LEU A 63 -5.70 77.83 -34.42
N SER A 64 -6.92 77.40 -34.10
CA SER A 64 -8.15 78.19 -34.23
C SER A 64 -8.86 78.27 -32.89
N ILE A 65 -9.50 79.42 -32.63
CA ILE A 65 -10.27 79.69 -31.41
C ILE A 65 -11.55 80.41 -31.84
N GLN A 66 -12.72 79.78 -31.69
CA GLN A 66 -13.98 80.29 -32.21
C GLN A 66 -14.35 81.65 -31.59
N GLN A 67 -14.27 81.76 -30.27
CA GLN A 67 -14.53 83.01 -29.56
C GLN A 67 -13.50 83.24 -28.45
N VAL A 68 -13.02 84.48 -28.35
CA VAL A 68 -12.16 84.95 -27.26
C VAL A 68 -12.90 86.03 -26.49
N ARG A 69 -12.86 85.95 -25.17
CA ARG A 69 -13.36 86.97 -24.25
C ARG A 69 -12.27 87.28 -23.24
N ILE A 70 -11.93 88.56 -23.13
CA ILE A 70 -10.98 89.08 -22.14
C ILE A 70 -11.77 90.04 -21.26
N THR A 71 -11.93 89.70 -19.97
CA THR A 71 -12.60 90.55 -18.97
C THR A 71 -11.51 91.24 -18.14
N PRO A 72 -11.03 92.43 -18.51
CA PRO A 72 -9.69 92.84 -18.11
C PRO A 72 -9.60 93.24 -16.63
N TRP A 73 -10.65 93.87 -16.08
CA TRP A 73 -10.69 94.30 -14.68
C TRP A 73 -10.70 93.14 -13.67
N SER A 74 -11.23 91.97 -14.05
CA SER A 74 -11.21 90.73 -13.26
C SER A 74 -10.14 89.73 -13.73
N MET A 75 -9.31 90.12 -14.70
CA MET A 75 -8.24 89.31 -15.30
C MET A 75 -8.70 87.92 -15.77
N GLU A 76 -9.92 87.85 -16.31
CA GLU A 76 -10.45 86.62 -16.91
C GLU A 76 -10.10 86.54 -18.39
N LEU A 77 -9.68 85.36 -18.81
CA LEU A 77 -9.56 84.94 -20.21
C LEU A 77 -10.46 83.72 -20.42
N ALA A 78 -11.41 83.82 -21.34
CA ALA A 78 -12.19 82.68 -21.83
C ALA A 78 -11.93 82.48 -23.33
N LEU A 79 -11.60 81.24 -23.70
CA LEU A 79 -11.39 80.78 -25.07
C LEU A 79 -12.40 79.67 -25.34
N ASP A 80 -13.44 79.96 -26.11
CA ASP A 80 -14.46 78.98 -26.49
C ASP A 80 -14.13 78.41 -27.88
N GLY A 81 -14.29 77.10 -28.04
CA GLY A 81 -13.99 76.37 -29.28
C GLY A 81 -12.52 76.44 -29.70
N VAL A 82 -11.61 75.98 -28.82
CA VAL A 82 -10.16 75.89 -29.10
C VAL A 82 -9.88 74.61 -29.90
N ALA A 83 -9.14 74.74 -31.01
CA ALA A 83 -8.74 73.60 -31.84
C ALA A 83 -7.33 73.77 -32.42
N LEU A 84 -6.40 72.93 -31.96
CA LEU A 84 -5.04 72.76 -32.47
C LEU A 84 -4.97 71.51 -33.37
N ARG A 85 -4.43 71.68 -34.57
CA ARG A 85 -4.26 70.63 -35.59
C ARG A 85 -2.83 70.62 -36.14
N GLU A 86 -2.38 69.48 -36.66
CA GLU A 86 -1.20 69.41 -37.53
C GLU A 86 -1.41 70.19 -38.84
N GLY A 87 -0.35 70.46 -39.59
CA GLY A 87 -0.43 71.20 -40.86
C GLY A 87 -1.30 70.52 -41.93
N ASP A 88 -1.51 69.20 -41.84
CA ASP A 88 -2.41 68.41 -42.68
C ASP A 88 -3.89 68.44 -42.23
N GLY A 89 -4.18 69.10 -41.10
CA GLY A 89 -5.52 69.22 -40.52
C GLY A 89 -5.91 68.15 -39.51
N ARG A 90 -5.10 67.12 -39.22
CA ARG A 90 -5.39 66.14 -38.14
C ARG A 90 -5.41 66.82 -36.77
N PRO A 91 -6.37 66.52 -35.87
CA PRO A 91 -6.45 67.13 -34.55
C PRO A 91 -5.32 66.66 -33.63
N LEU A 92 -4.69 67.59 -32.91
CA LEU A 92 -3.80 67.30 -31.79
C LEU A 92 -4.53 67.47 -30.46
N PHE A 93 -5.22 68.61 -30.32
CA PHE A 93 -5.92 69.02 -29.11
C PHE A 93 -7.15 69.86 -29.46
N LEU A 94 -8.31 69.48 -28.96
CA LEU A 94 -9.54 70.28 -29.00
C LEU A 94 -9.99 70.59 -27.56
N ALA A 95 -10.66 71.72 -27.32
CA ALA A 95 -11.36 71.97 -26.05
C ALA A 95 -12.62 72.81 -26.29
N ARG A 96 -13.70 72.50 -25.56
CA ARG A 96 -14.97 73.23 -25.65
C ARG A 96 -14.82 74.65 -25.12
N ARG A 97 -14.18 74.77 -23.95
CA ARG A 97 -13.85 76.05 -23.32
C ARG A 97 -12.58 75.91 -22.47
N LEU A 98 -11.68 76.87 -22.59
CA LEU A 98 -10.59 77.13 -21.64
C LEU A 98 -10.92 78.44 -20.92
N TYR A 99 -10.82 78.44 -19.59
CA TYR A 99 -11.03 79.60 -18.74
C TYR A 99 -9.84 79.77 -17.80
N LEU A 100 -9.32 80.99 -17.67
CA LEU A 100 -8.23 81.37 -16.78
C LEU A 100 -8.62 82.66 -16.06
N ASN A 101 -8.54 82.67 -14.74
CA ASN A 101 -8.62 83.87 -13.90
C ASN A 101 -7.24 84.11 -13.26
N ALA A 102 -6.55 85.16 -13.66
CA ALA A 102 -5.20 85.48 -13.20
C ALA A 102 -5.20 86.56 -12.10
N ASP A 103 -4.22 86.53 -11.18
CA ASP A 103 -4.12 87.54 -10.12
C ASP A 103 -3.35 88.78 -10.62
N LEU A 104 -4.06 89.90 -10.74
CA LEU A 104 -3.52 91.20 -11.16
C LEU A 104 -2.36 91.68 -10.27
N TYR A 105 -2.50 91.56 -8.95
CA TYR A 105 -1.50 92.05 -8.00
C TYR A 105 -0.26 91.15 -8.01
N ALA A 106 -0.44 89.84 -8.14
CA ALA A 106 0.67 88.91 -8.27
C ALA A 106 1.49 89.16 -9.54
N LEU A 107 0.83 89.32 -10.69
CA LEU A 107 1.48 89.59 -11.97
C LEU A 107 2.25 90.92 -11.96
N LEU A 108 1.69 91.98 -11.38
CA LEU A 108 2.37 93.26 -11.16
C LEU A 108 3.59 93.16 -10.22
N LEU A 109 3.64 92.12 -9.38
CA LEU A 109 4.76 91.79 -8.48
C LEU A 109 5.70 90.72 -9.04
N GLY A 110 5.60 90.38 -10.33
CA GLY A 110 6.45 89.38 -11.00
C GLY A 110 6.22 87.93 -10.54
N ARG A 111 5.04 87.65 -9.97
CA ARG A 111 4.62 86.30 -9.54
C ARG A 111 3.57 85.76 -10.50
N TRP A 112 3.71 84.50 -10.90
CA TRP A 112 2.72 83.85 -11.75
C TRP A 112 1.65 83.24 -10.86
N GLN A 113 0.46 83.84 -10.81
CA GLN A 113 -0.62 83.36 -9.94
C GLN A 113 -1.97 83.37 -10.66
N ALA A 114 -2.72 82.28 -10.50
CA ALA A 114 -4.07 82.12 -11.03
C ALA A 114 -5.03 81.63 -9.93
N SER A 115 -6.21 82.24 -9.86
CA SER A 115 -7.29 81.83 -8.96
C SER A 115 -7.98 80.56 -9.47
N GLU A 116 -8.21 80.50 -10.78
CA GLU A 116 -8.84 79.35 -11.45
C GLU A 116 -8.25 79.15 -12.85
N PHE A 117 -7.96 77.90 -13.21
CA PHE A 117 -7.80 77.45 -14.58
C PHE A 117 -8.76 76.28 -14.84
N THR A 118 -9.77 76.46 -15.69
CA THR A 118 -10.79 75.44 -15.97
C THR A 118 -10.82 75.08 -17.46
N LEU A 119 -10.77 73.79 -17.75
CA LEU A 119 -10.70 73.23 -19.10
C LEU A 119 -11.86 72.23 -19.31
N ASP A 120 -12.87 72.67 -20.06
CA ASP A 120 -14.09 71.91 -20.35
C ASP A 120 -13.94 71.08 -21.62
N SER A 121 -14.23 69.78 -21.49
CA SER A 121 -14.23 68.77 -22.55
C SER A 121 -13.00 68.78 -23.46
N PRO A 122 -11.75 68.81 -22.92
CA PRO A 122 -10.57 68.68 -23.74
C PRO A 122 -10.48 67.29 -24.36
N GLN A 123 -10.06 67.20 -25.61
CA GLN A 123 -9.80 65.95 -26.33
C GLN A 123 -8.37 65.97 -26.83
N LEU A 124 -7.60 64.92 -26.49
CA LEU A 124 -6.17 64.80 -26.78
C LEU A 124 -5.91 63.58 -27.68
N TRP A 125 -5.21 63.78 -28.78
CA TRP A 125 -4.78 62.70 -29.67
C TRP A 125 -3.30 62.42 -29.45
N LEU A 126 -3.00 61.23 -28.93
CA LEU A 126 -1.66 60.68 -28.79
C LEU A 126 -1.46 59.65 -29.91
N GLU A 127 -0.84 60.06 -31.00
CA GLU A 127 -0.62 59.24 -32.19
C GLU A 127 0.87 58.94 -32.36
N ARG A 128 1.22 57.65 -32.45
CA ARG A 128 2.56 57.20 -32.85
C ARG A 128 2.60 56.95 -34.35
N GLY A 129 3.60 57.50 -35.03
CA GLY A 129 3.84 57.27 -36.46
C GLY A 129 4.50 55.92 -36.74
N ALA A 130 4.54 55.54 -38.03
CA ALA A 130 5.30 54.38 -38.51
C ALA A 130 6.84 54.60 -38.46
N ASP A 131 7.27 55.84 -38.23
CA ASP A 131 8.64 56.22 -37.85
C ASP A 131 8.95 55.95 -36.36
N GLY A 132 7.95 55.58 -35.56
CA GLY A 132 8.07 55.30 -34.14
C GLY A 132 8.11 56.54 -33.24
N MET A 133 7.97 57.76 -33.79
CA MET A 133 7.88 59.00 -33.02
C MET A 133 6.43 59.30 -32.62
N TRP A 134 6.22 60.05 -31.54
CA TRP A 134 4.90 60.57 -31.16
C TRP A 134 4.63 61.94 -31.78
N ASN A 135 3.38 62.21 -32.14
CA ASN A 135 2.93 63.54 -32.60
C ASN A 135 3.20 64.66 -31.56
N TRP A 136 3.13 64.35 -30.26
CA TRP A 136 3.49 65.29 -29.17
C TRP A 136 5.01 65.40 -28.92
N GLU A 137 5.79 64.37 -29.24
CA GLU A 137 7.26 64.42 -29.21
C GLU A 137 7.79 65.31 -30.34
N LYS A 138 7.23 65.14 -31.55
CA LYS A 138 7.43 66.04 -32.69
C LYS A 138 7.06 67.50 -32.35
N LEU A 139 5.90 67.73 -31.71
CA LEU A 139 5.51 69.05 -31.21
C LEU A 139 6.53 69.62 -30.21
N ALA A 140 7.03 68.81 -29.28
CA ALA A 140 8.05 69.25 -28.33
C ALA A 140 9.36 69.63 -29.05
N ALA A 141 9.81 68.84 -30.02
CA ALA A 141 11.01 69.14 -30.81
C ALA A 141 10.86 70.43 -31.64
N ASP A 142 9.74 70.59 -32.35
CA ASP A 142 9.41 71.76 -33.19
C ASP A 142 9.30 73.08 -32.39
N LEU A 143 9.08 72.99 -31.08
CA LEU A 143 8.99 74.12 -30.15
C LEU A 143 10.29 74.39 -29.38
N SER A 144 11.09 73.35 -29.09
CA SER A 144 12.27 73.46 -28.22
C SER A 144 13.53 73.90 -28.96
N GLY A 145 13.63 73.61 -30.26
CA GLY A 145 14.85 73.81 -31.04
C GLY A 145 15.97 72.83 -30.69
N PRO A 146 17.19 72.99 -31.27
CA PRO A 146 18.32 72.12 -30.97
C PRO A 146 18.76 72.28 -29.50
N PRO A 147 19.06 71.18 -28.77
CA PRO A 147 19.31 71.24 -27.34
C PRO A 147 20.59 72.03 -27.01
N LYS A 148 20.43 73.14 -26.29
CA LYS A 148 21.52 73.80 -25.57
C LYS A 148 21.46 73.41 -24.09
N LEU A 149 22.27 72.43 -23.73
CA LEU A 149 22.65 72.14 -22.35
C LEU A 149 24.17 72.26 -22.28
N GLU A 150 24.65 73.22 -21.49
CA GLU A 150 26.05 73.26 -21.06
C GLU A 150 26.15 72.48 -19.74
N ASP A 151 27.14 71.59 -19.63
CA ASP A 151 27.24 70.67 -18.50
C ASP A 151 27.49 71.39 -17.15
N GLY A 152 26.74 70.99 -16.12
CA GLY A 152 27.11 71.21 -14.72
C GLY A 152 26.37 72.30 -13.95
N THR A 153 25.61 73.19 -14.59
CA THR A 153 24.76 74.16 -13.87
C THR A 153 23.35 73.64 -13.65
N ALA A 154 23.03 73.28 -12.41
CA ALA A 154 21.65 73.02 -12.01
C ALA A 154 20.83 74.33 -12.15
N PRO A 155 19.64 74.31 -12.78
CA PRO A 155 18.91 75.53 -13.13
C PRO A 155 18.54 76.33 -11.88
N GLU A 156 18.70 77.66 -11.95
CA GLU A 156 18.29 78.54 -10.87
C GLU A 156 16.79 78.40 -10.56
N LYS A 157 16.50 78.35 -9.25
CA LYS A 157 15.19 78.42 -8.58
C LYS A 157 13.97 78.56 -9.52
N LEU A 158 13.16 77.50 -9.57
CA LEU A 158 11.88 77.44 -10.29
C LEU A 158 11.08 78.76 -10.17
N PRO A 159 10.45 79.22 -11.27
CA PRO A 159 9.65 80.44 -11.24
C PRO A 159 8.52 80.31 -10.20
N ARG A 160 8.26 81.39 -9.46
CA ARG A 160 7.24 81.44 -8.42
C ARG A 160 5.85 81.39 -9.06
N LEU A 161 5.27 80.20 -9.07
CA LEU A 161 3.98 79.85 -9.64
C LEU A 161 3.04 79.39 -8.52
N LYS A 162 1.79 79.86 -8.53
CA LYS A 162 0.70 79.32 -7.70
C LYS A 162 -0.62 79.28 -8.47
N ILE A 163 -1.28 78.13 -8.50
CA ILE A 163 -2.60 77.94 -9.10
C ILE A 163 -3.54 77.44 -7.99
N ALA A 164 -4.48 78.28 -7.56
CA ALA A 164 -5.35 77.98 -6.43
C ALA A 164 -6.38 76.89 -6.76
N ALA A 165 -6.93 76.90 -7.98
CA ALA A 165 -7.74 75.81 -8.53
C ALA A 165 -7.42 75.55 -10.00
N LEU A 166 -7.26 74.27 -10.37
CA LEU A 166 -7.17 73.78 -11.74
C LEU A 166 -8.20 72.67 -11.91
N ASN A 167 -9.18 72.87 -12.80
CA ASN A 167 -10.22 71.89 -13.11
C ASN A 167 -10.12 71.42 -14.57
N LEU A 168 -10.21 70.12 -14.80
CA LEU A 168 -10.41 69.51 -16.10
C LEU A 168 -11.71 68.71 -16.02
N ARG A 169 -12.68 68.99 -16.91
CA ARG A 169 -14.03 68.42 -16.83
C ARG A 169 -14.37 67.66 -18.10
N SER A 170 -14.77 66.38 -17.96
CA SER A 170 -15.22 65.52 -19.06
C SER A 170 -14.23 65.43 -20.24
N GLY A 171 -12.93 65.41 -19.93
CA GLY A 171 -11.87 65.29 -20.92
C GLY A 171 -11.77 63.88 -21.51
N GLN A 172 -11.02 63.76 -22.60
CA GLN A 172 -10.82 62.51 -23.34
C GLN A 172 -9.38 62.41 -23.84
N ILE A 173 -8.78 61.21 -23.78
CA ILE A 173 -7.51 60.91 -24.44
C ILE A 173 -7.73 59.72 -25.38
N ARG A 174 -7.28 59.83 -26.62
CA ARG A 174 -7.18 58.73 -27.58
C ARG A 174 -5.71 58.37 -27.78
N LEU A 175 -5.37 57.08 -27.64
CA LEU A 175 -4.05 56.54 -27.98
C LEU A 175 -4.17 55.71 -29.27
N SER A 176 -3.32 56.00 -30.25
CA SER A 176 -3.17 55.23 -31.49
C SER A 176 -1.69 54.94 -31.75
N ASP A 177 -1.33 53.71 -32.09
CA ASP A 177 0.05 53.27 -32.28
C ASP A 177 0.14 52.48 -33.59
N HIS A 178 0.44 53.16 -34.70
CA HIS A 178 0.34 52.58 -36.05
C HIS A 178 1.39 51.48 -36.34
N ASN A 179 2.28 51.19 -35.39
CA ASN A 179 3.39 50.23 -35.55
C ASN A 179 2.98 48.75 -35.40
N ASP A 180 1.73 48.46 -34.98
CA ASP A 180 1.20 47.08 -34.86
C ASP A 180 -0.02 46.78 -35.77
N GLY A 181 -0.44 47.75 -36.59
CA GLY A 181 -1.61 47.68 -37.45
C GLY A 181 -2.94 48.08 -36.80
N GLN A 182 -3.00 48.28 -35.47
CA GLN A 182 -4.21 48.77 -34.80
C GLN A 182 -4.28 50.31 -34.85
N HIS A 183 -5.43 50.83 -35.30
CA HIS A 183 -5.61 52.26 -35.56
C HIS A 183 -6.08 53.04 -34.31
N GLU A 184 -6.51 52.37 -33.24
CA GLU A 184 -6.82 52.95 -31.93
C GLU A 184 -6.55 51.88 -30.85
N ARG A 185 -5.58 52.13 -29.95
CA ARG A 185 -5.16 51.21 -28.88
C ARG A 185 -6.11 51.24 -27.69
N PHE A 186 -6.43 52.45 -27.21
CA PHE A 186 -7.44 52.66 -26.19
C PHE A 186 -7.91 54.12 -26.17
N ARG A 187 -9.04 54.33 -25.50
CA ARG A 187 -9.63 55.65 -25.25
C ARG A 187 -9.97 55.80 -23.77
N LEU A 188 -9.54 56.89 -23.15
CA LEU A 188 -9.90 57.26 -21.79
C LEU A 188 -10.96 58.35 -21.86
N MET A 189 -12.17 58.08 -21.32
CA MET A 189 -13.28 59.03 -21.25
C MET A 189 -14.36 58.54 -20.26
N PRO A 190 -14.94 59.43 -19.42
CA PRO A 190 -14.49 60.79 -19.15
C PRO A 190 -13.21 60.82 -18.32
N ILE A 191 -12.47 61.92 -18.40
CA ILE A 191 -11.39 62.28 -17.49
C ILE A 191 -11.82 63.54 -16.73
N ASN A 192 -11.78 63.50 -15.41
CA ASN A 192 -12.02 64.63 -14.53
C ASN A 192 -10.82 64.79 -13.60
N LEU A 193 -10.17 65.96 -13.61
CA LEU A 193 -9.06 66.29 -12.69
C LEU A 193 -9.41 67.56 -11.93
N ASN A 194 -9.34 67.51 -10.61
CA ASN A 194 -9.33 68.68 -9.74
C ASN A 194 -7.96 68.76 -9.07
N LEU A 195 -7.33 69.93 -9.12
CA LEU A 195 -6.06 70.28 -8.52
C LEU A 195 -6.28 71.57 -7.72
N ALA A 196 -5.84 71.62 -6.47
CA ALA A 196 -5.97 72.79 -5.61
C ALA A 196 -4.64 73.16 -4.96
N ASP A 197 -4.39 74.46 -4.75
CA ASP A 197 -3.18 75.00 -4.11
C ASP A 197 -1.85 74.49 -4.69
N LEU A 198 -1.78 74.28 -6.00
CA LEU A 198 -0.56 73.85 -6.68
C LEU A 198 0.46 75.00 -6.71
N SER A 199 1.63 74.85 -6.09
CA SER A 199 2.69 75.86 -6.09
C SER A 199 4.10 75.29 -6.22
N THR A 200 5.01 76.09 -6.79
CA THR A 200 6.46 75.86 -6.74
C THR A 200 7.12 76.32 -5.44
N LEU A 201 6.36 76.91 -4.51
CA LEU A 201 6.76 77.11 -3.12
C LEU A 201 6.64 75.79 -2.33
N ALA A 202 7.15 75.77 -1.09
CA ALA A 202 7.08 74.61 -0.19
C ALA A 202 5.67 74.41 0.44
N GLU A 203 4.63 74.55 -0.37
CA GLU A 203 3.22 74.39 0.00
C GLU A 203 2.70 73.01 -0.45
N ASN A 204 1.60 72.53 0.15
CA ASN A 204 0.99 71.25 -0.17
C ASN A 204 -0.27 71.46 -1.01
N GLY A 205 -0.16 71.24 -2.32
CA GLY A 205 -1.30 71.12 -3.20
C GLY A 205 -2.07 69.82 -2.97
N ARG A 206 -3.34 69.79 -3.39
CA ARG A 206 -4.20 68.61 -3.38
C ARG A 206 -4.61 68.25 -4.80
N TYR A 207 -4.87 66.97 -5.05
CA TYR A 207 -5.38 66.51 -6.34
C TYR A 207 -6.44 65.41 -6.18
N ALA A 208 -7.33 65.33 -7.15
CA ALA A 208 -8.28 64.24 -7.35
C ALA A 208 -8.49 64.04 -8.86
N LEU A 209 -7.97 62.94 -9.39
CA LEU A 209 -8.20 62.44 -10.75
C LEU A 209 -9.23 61.32 -10.71
N HIS A 210 -10.13 61.33 -11.69
CA HIS A 210 -11.02 60.23 -12.02
C HIS A 210 -10.99 60.04 -13.55
N ALA A 211 -10.77 58.82 -14.02
CA ALA A 211 -10.71 58.47 -15.44
C ALA A 211 -11.32 57.10 -15.70
N GLU A 212 -12.13 56.97 -16.76
CA GLU A 212 -12.71 55.68 -17.18
C GLU A 212 -12.17 55.25 -18.54
N LEU A 213 -12.09 53.93 -18.76
CA LEU A 213 -11.46 53.30 -19.92
C LEU A 213 -12.52 52.68 -20.83
N GLN A 214 -12.45 52.94 -22.14
CA GLN A 214 -13.36 52.36 -23.12
C GLN A 214 -13.21 50.82 -23.13
N GLY A 215 -14.33 50.12 -22.88
CA GLY A 215 -14.35 48.66 -22.70
C GLY A 215 -14.45 48.21 -21.24
N GLY A 216 -14.34 49.14 -20.28
CA GLY A 216 -14.38 48.85 -18.84
C GLY A 216 -13.06 49.20 -18.15
N GLY A 217 -13.13 49.43 -16.85
CA GLY A 217 -12.02 49.89 -16.03
C GLY A 217 -12.17 51.35 -15.58
N ARG A 218 -12.16 51.58 -14.27
CA ARG A 218 -12.23 52.93 -13.66
C ARG A 218 -11.01 53.17 -12.78
N PHE A 219 -10.34 54.31 -12.99
CA PHE A 219 -9.20 54.77 -12.22
C PHE A 219 -9.57 56.01 -11.40
N ASP A 220 -9.40 55.94 -10.08
CA ASP A 220 -9.49 57.09 -9.17
C ASP A 220 -8.14 57.28 -8.47
N TRP A 221 -7.58 58.49 -8.46
CA TRP A 221 -6.30 58.81 -7.82
C TRP A 221 -6.38 60.16 -7.11
N LYS A 222 -6.24 60.16 -5.78
CA LYS A 222 -6.45 61.34 -4.93
C LYS A 222 -5.38 61.47 -3.84
N GLY A 223 -5.03 62.69 -3.47
CA GLY A 223 -4.03 62.90 -2.43
C GLY A 223 -3.47 64.32 -2.38
N SER A 224 -2.21 64.42 -1.95
CA SER A 224 -1.45 65.68 -1.85
C SER A 224 -0.10 65.60 -2.56
N MET A 225 0.39 66.75 -3.02
CA MET A 225 1.70 66.88 -3.65
C MET A 225 2.37 68.21 -3.27
N ARG A 226 3.70 68.19 -3.23
CA ARG A 226 4.59 69.34 -3.06
C ARG A 226 5.60 69.28 -4.19
N LEU A 227 5.85 70.40 -4.87
CA LEU A 227 6.78 70.43 -6.01
C LEU A 227 8.24 70.64 -5.58
N GLN A 228 8.48 71.30 -4.44
CA GLN A 228 9.83 71.58 -3.93
C GLN A 228 9.91 71.43 -2.39
N PRO A 229 10.60 70.40 -1.85
CA PRO A 229 11.08 69.20 -2.56
C PRO A 229 9.89 68.41 -3.17
N LEU A 230 10.18 67.61 -4.20
CA LEU A 230 9.15 66.78 -4.84
C LEU A 230 8.72 65.65 -3.89
N GLN A 231 7.51 65.76 -3.36
CA GLN A 231 6.89 64.78 -2.46
C GLN A 231 5.42 64.58 -2.87
N SER A 232 4.91 63.36 -2.76
CA SER A 232 3.49 63.07 -3.01
C SER A 232 3.00 61.90 -2.17
N SER A 233 1.78 62.02 -1.63
CA SER A 233 1.11 60.96 -0.89
C SER A 233 -0.35 60.87 -1.32
N GLY A 234 -0.91 59.67 -1.36
CA GLY A 234 -2.28 59.49 -1.83
C GLY A 234 -2.79 58.06 -1.85
N GLU A 235 -4.01 57.91 -2.35
CA GLU A 235 -4.69 56.65 -2.60
C GLU A 235 -5.01 56.58 -4.09
N ALA A 236 -4.58 55.50 -4.74
CA ALA A 236 -4.91 55.16 -6.12
C ALA A 236 -5.72 53.86 -6.13
N SER A 237 -6.81 53.84 -6.89
CA SER A 237 -7.63 52.64 -7.07
C SER A 237 -8.01 52.45 -8.54
N MET A 238 -7.71 51.27 -9.07
CA MET A 238 -8.26 50.76 -10.31
C MET A 238 -9.38 49.77 -9.99
N GLN A 239 -10.53 49.90 -10.66
CA GLN A 239 -11.71 49.06 -10.47
C GLN A 239 -12.05 48.36 -11.78
N ASP A 240 -12.16 47.04 -11.74
CA ASP A 240 -12.58 46.12 -12.81
C ASP A 240 -11.97 46.41 -14.21
N LEU A 241 -10.63 46.58 -14.26
CA LEU A 241 -9.83 46.68 -15.48
C LEU A 241 -9.84 45.34 -16.25
N PRO A 242 -10.38 45.27 -17.48
CA PRO A 242 -10.35 44.03 -18.27
C PRO A 242 -8.90 43.64 -18.62
N LEU A 243 -8.52 42.40 -18.32
CA LEU A 243 -7.17 41.90 -18.65
C LEU A 243 -6.89 41.95 -20.17
N ALA A 244 -7.93 41.82 -20.99
CA ALA A 244 -7.84 41.96 -22.44
C ALA A 244 -7.28 43.33 -22.88
N THR A 245 -7.48 44.42 -22.14
CA THR A 245 -7.03 45.76 -22.55
C THR A 245 -5.54 46.01 -22.25
N VAL A 246 -4.97 45.27 -21.28
CA VAL A 246 -3.51 45.30 -20.98
C VAL A 246 -2.73 44.17 -21.64
N TRP A 247 -3.41 43.15 -22.16
CA TRP A 247 -2.78 41.93 -22.69
C TRP A 247 -1.70 42.18 -23.75
N ASP A 248 -1.92 43.16 -24.63
CA ASP A 248 -1.04 43.38 -25.78
C ASP A 248 0.35 43.90 -25.38
N TYR A 249 0.49 44.42 -24.14
CA TYR A 249 1.77 44.75 -23.50
C TYR A 249 2.43 43.56 -22.78
N VAL A 250 1.67 42.51 -22.46
CA VAL A 250 2.12 41.31 -21.71
C VAL A 250 2.48 40.15 -22.63
N HIS A 251 1.77 40.02 -23.76
CA HIS A 251 1.95 38.97 -24.76
C HIS A 251 3.41 38.66 -25.17
N PRO A 252 4.34 39.64 -25.32
CA PRO A 252 5.74 39.35 -25.63
C PRO A 252 6.48 38.50 -24.57
N TYR A 253 5.96 38.45 -23.35
CA TYR A 253 6.52 37.70 -22.21
C TYR A 253 5.70 36.46 -21.83
N PHE A 254 4.47 36.34 -22.32
CA PHE A 254 3.59 35.20 -22.06
C PHE A 254 2.67 34.97 -23.27
N ALA A 255 2.98 33.95 -24.06
CA ALA A 255 2.32 33.65 -25.33
C ALA A 255 1.12 32.72 -25.13
N THR A 256 0.00 33.23 -24.59
CA THR A 256 -1.30 32.52 -24.54
C THR A 256 -2.35 33.15 -25.44
N ALA A 257 -3.53 32.54 -25.54
CA ALA A 257 -4.71 33.25 -26.02
C ALA A 257 -5.01 34.48 -25.13
N LYS A 258 -5.68 35.49 -25.70
CA LYS A 258 -6.03 36.75 -25.02
C LYS A 258 -6.94 36.46 -23.80
N PRO A 259 -6.55 36.86 -22.57
CA PRO A 259 -7.19 36.44 -21.34
C PRO A 259 -8.56 37.06 -21.14
N GLN A 260 -9.45 36.31 -20.47
CA GLN A 260 -10.64 36.86 -19.83
C GLN A 260 -10.35 37.18 -18.36
N GLY A 261 -11.14 38.08 -17.77
CA GLY A 261 -11.08 38.45 -16.35
C GLY A 261 -10.93 39.95 -16.11
N ALA A 262 -11.26 40.39 -14.89
CA ALA A 262 -11.25 41.79 -14.49
C ALA A 262 -10.41 42.01 -13.22
N LEU A 263 -9.46 42.95 -13.27
CA LEU A 263 -8.51 43.28 -12.22
C LEU A 263 -8.93 44.56 -11.48
N SER A 264 -9.07 44.48 -10.16
CA SER A 264 -9.21 45.62 -9.27
C SER A 264 -8.00 45.72 -8.34
N VAL A 265 -7.49 46.93 -8.11
CA VAL A 265 -6.34 47.22 -7.24
C VAL A 265 -6.62 48.49 -6.44
N ASN A 266 -6.36 48.49 -5.13
CA ASN A 266 -6.31 49.69 -4.30
C ASN A 266 -4.93 49.74 -3.62
N ALA A 267 -4.28 50.90 -3.69
CA ALA A 267 -2.96 51.12 -3.11
C ALA A 267 -2.86 52.51 -2.51
N ARG A 268 -2.29 52.62 -1.31
CA ARG A 268 -1.88 53.89 -0.71
C ARG A 268 -0.38 54.02 -0.78
N TYR A 269 0.12 55.18 -1.18
CA TYR A 269 1.55 55.41 -1.38
C TYR A 269 2.03 56.71 -0.73
N GLN A 270 3.33 56.73 -0.44
CA GLN A 270 4.10 57.91 -0.07
C GLN A 270 5.40 57.89 -0.89
N PHE A 271 5.67 58.98 -1.60
CA PHE A 271 6.79 59.15 -2.53
C PHE A 271 7.56 60.41 -2.18
N GLU A 272 8.87 60.32 -2.07
CA GLU A 272 9.75 61.47 -1.81
C GLU A 272 11.02 61.42 -2.67
N MET A 273 11.38 62.54 -3.29
CA MET A 273 12.63 62.66 -4.06
C MET A 273 13.74 63.24 -3.20
N ASN A 274 14.59 62.39 -2.61
CA ASN A 274 15.72 62.82 -1.80
C ASN A 274 17.02 62.81 -2.62
N SER A 275 17.51 64.00 -2.98
CA SER A 275 18.89 64.19 -3.47
C SER A 275 19.28 63.26 -4.63
N SER A 276 18.38 63.12 -5.63
CA SER A 276 18.47 62.21 -6.78
C SER A 276 18.19 60.72 -6.52
N ARG A 277 17.68 60.34 -5.34
CA ARG A 277 17.11 59.01 -5.09
C ARG A 277 15.60 59.12 -4.82
N PRO A 278 14.75 58.39 -5.57
CA PRO A 278 13.34 58.26 -5.22
C PRO A 278 13.19 57.28 -4.05
N ASP A 279 12.51 57.71 -3.00
CA ASP A 279 11.90 56.80 -2.02
C ASP A 279 10.42 56.61 -2.38
N LEU A 280 9.93 55.39 -2.21
CA LEU A 280 8.56 55.00 -2.49
C LEU A 280 8.17 53.88 -1.53
N THR A 281 7.22 54.19 -0.65
CA THR A 281 6.51 53.19 0.14
C THR A 281 5.07 53.07 -0.36
N VAL A 282 4.56 51.85 -0.44
CA VAL A 282 3.17 51.57 -0.85
C VAL A 282 2.56 50.58 0.13
N SER A 283 1.64 51.03 0.98
CA SER A 283 0.99 50.19 1.99
C SER A 283 -0.31 50.81 2.52
N PRO A 284 -1.41 50.05 2.66
CA PRO A 284 -1.58 48.70 2.15
C PRO A 284 -1.79 48.69 0.63
N ILE A 285 -1.40 47.60 0.00
CA ILE A 285 -1.85 47.17 -1.32
C ILE A 285 -2.91 46.09 -1.12
N ARG A 286 -4.02 46.21 -1.85
CA ARG A 286 -5.05 45.19 -2.02
C ARG A 286 -5.30 45.00 -3.50
N ALA A 287 -5.42 43.75 -3.95
CA ALA A 287 -5.82 43.44 -5.32
C ALA A 287 -6.82 42.28 -5.34
N SER A 288 -7.67 42.27 -6.36
CA SER A 288 -8.56 41.14 -6.65
C SER A 288 -8.69 40.98 -8.17
N LEU A 289 -8.68 39.73 -8.63
CA LEU A 289 -8.89 39.36 -10.02
C LEU A 289 -10.07 38.39 -10.09
N LYS A 290 -11.09 38.77 -10.87
CA LYS A 290 -12.31 37.99 -11.08
C LYS A 290 -12.30 37.31 -12.45
N ASP A 291 -12.90 36.12 -12.54
CA ASP A 291 -13.19 35.39 -13.78
C ASP A 291 -12.01 35.24 -14.75
N LEU A 292 -10.81 35.00 -14.21
CA LEU A 292 -9.62 34.72 -15.01
C LEU A 292 -9.84 33.44 -15.83
N LYS A 293 -9.65 33.53 -17.16
CA LYS A 293 -9.51 32.35 -18.03
C LYS A 293 -8.32 32.48 -18.95
N LEU A 294 -7.49 31.44 -18.98
CA LEU A 294 -6.33 31.27 -19.85
C LEU A 294 -6.45 29.94 -20.60
N ALA A 295 -6.05 29.92 -21.87
CA ALA A 295 -5.89 28.70 -22.64
C ALA A 295 -4.42 28.51 -23.03
N ALA A 296 -3.89 27.30 -22.82
CA ALA A 296 -2.52 26.94 -23.16
C ALA A 296 -2.30 26.90 -24.69
N PRO A 297 -1.06 27.10 -25.19
CA PRO A 297 -0.76 27.04 -26.62
C PRO A 297 -1.10 25.68 -27.24
N GLY A 298 -2.03 25.71 -28.19
CA GLY A 298 -2.62 24.50 -28.80
C GLY A 298 -3.99 24.10 -28.24
N GLY A 299 -4.53 24.84 -27.26
CA GLY A 299 -5.95 24.80 -26.86
C GLY A 299 -6.44 23.56 -26.10
N ALA A 300 -5.56 22.57 -25.84
CA ALA A 300 -5.93 21.33 -25.15
C ALA A 300 -6.11 21.48 -23.62
N SER A 301 -5.64 22.59 -23.05
CA SER A 301 -5.63 22.85 -21.60
C SER A 301 -6.06 24.28 -21.27
N GLU A 302 -6.80 24.41 -20.18
CA GLU A 302 -7.42 25.64 -19.68
C GLU A 302 -7.11 25.83 -18.18
N LEU A 303 -6.88 27.08 -17.77
CA LEU A 303 -6.95 27.52 -16.38
C LEU A 303 -8.13 28.48 -16.23
N SER A 304 -9.11 28.13 -15.40
CA SER A 304 -10.24 28.98 -15.01
C SER A 304 -10.16 29.25 -13.51
N LEU A 305 -10.10 30.52 -13.12
CA LEU A 305 -9.99 30.96 -11.74
C LEU A 305 -11.02 32.07 -11.45
N PRO A 306 -12.18 31.74 -10.84
CA PRO A 306 -13.25 32.70 -10.59
C PRO A 306 -12.83 33.87 -9.68
N GLU A 307 -11.97 33.62 -8.69
CA GLU A 307 -11.51 34.65 -7.76
C GLU A 307 -10.06 34.41 -7.32
N LEU A 308 -9.26 35.46 -7.40
CA LEU A 308 -7.97 35.61 -6.74
C LEU A 308 -7.99 36.90 -5.91
N THR A 309 -7.54 36.86 -4.66
CA THR A 309 -7.39 38.04 -3.79
C THR A 309 -6.00 38.14 -3.21
N VAL A 310 -5.51 39.38 -3.06
CA VAL A 310 -4.24 39.75 -2.43
C VAL A 310 -4.52 40.77 -1.33
N GLU A 311 -4.16 40.46 -0.09
CA GLU A 311 -4.40 41.31 1.07
C GLU A 311 -3.10 41.61 1.83
N GLY A 312 -3.00 42.83 2.36
CA GLY A 312 -1.86 43.25 3.18
C GLY A 312 -0.53 43.25 2.42
N GLY A 313 -0.55 43.63 1.15
CA GLY A 313 0.68 43.89 0.40
C GLY A 313 1.35 45.18 0.89
N ALA A 314 2.67 45.19 1.00
CA ALA A 314 3.46 46.38 1.29
C ALA A 314 4.78 46.37 0.50
N LEU A 315 5.09 47.50 -0.13
CA LEU A 315 6.32 47.74 -0.89
C LEU A 315 7.13 48.84 -0.21
N ASP A 316 8.44 48.63 -0.04
CA ASP A 316 9.44 49.65 0.32
C ASP A 316 10.58 49.56 -0.69
N LEU A 317 10.65 50.56 -1.58
CA LEU A 317 11.64 50.63 -2.66
C LEU A 317 13.05 50.86 -2.11
N SER A 318 13.19 51.66 -1.04
CA SER A 318 14.48 51.98 -0.42
C SER A 318 15.17 50.72 0.15
N ARG A 319 14.38 49.78 0.67
CA ARG A 319 14.84 48.51 1.26
C ARG A 319 14.81 47.33 0.29
N SER A 320 14.32 47.52 -0.94
CA SER A 320 13.99 46.42 -1.87
C SER A 320 13.12 45.34 -1.20
N LEU A 321 12.10 45.77 -0.45
CA LEU A 321 11.24 44.88 0.34
C LEU A 321 9.84 44.82 -0.26
N LEU A 322 9.33 43.61 -0.48
CA LEU A 322 7.94 43.35 -0.83
C LEU A 322 7.37 42.28 0.11
N THR A 323 6.41 42.64 0.94
CA THR A 323 5.66 41.69 1.77
C THR A 323 4.21 41.60 1.30
N ILE A 324 3.61 40.41 1.45
CA ILE A 324 2.20 40.16 1.15
C ILE A 324 1.66 39.25 2.25
N ALA A 325 0.79 39.78 3.11
CA ALA A 325 0.25 39.02 4.24
C ALA A 325 -0.56 37.79 3.80
N LYS A 326 -1.31 37.90 2.69
CA LYS A 326 -2.25 36.86 2.24
C LYS A 326 -2.46 36.89 0.73
N VAL A 327 -2.48 35.71 0.12
CA VAL A 327 -2.96 35.49 -1.26
C VAL A 327 -3.88 34.28 -1.24
N GLU A 328 -5.12 34.43 -1.72
CA GLU A 328 -6.10 33.34 -1.83
C GLU A 328 -6.58 33.19 -3.27
N LEU A 329 -6.72 31.94 -3.72
CA LEU A 329 -7.18 31.57 -5.05
C LEU A 329 -8.31 30.55 -4.90
N ASN A 330 -9.53 30.93 -5.23
CA ASN A 330 -10.74 30.19 -4.86
C ASN A 330 -11.41 29.56 -6.10
N HIS A 331 -11.84 28.31 -5.97
CA HIS A 331 -12.61 27.56 -6.99
C HIS A 331 -11.88 27.36 -8.33
N GLY A 332 -10.54 27.27 -8.30
CA GLY A 332 -9.72 27.17 -9.51
C GLY A 332 -9.82 25.80 -10.19
N ARG A 333 -9.97 25.79 -11.51
CA ARG A 333 -9.96 24.58 -12.35
C ARG A 333 -8.80 24.66 -13.32
N VAL A 334 -7.92 23.66 -13.30
CA VAL A 334 -6.74 23.58 -14.17
C VAL A 334 -6.67 22.23 -14.88
N SER A 335 -6.50 22.28 -16.20
CA SER A 335 -6.01 21.15 -16.99
C SER A 335 -4.58 21.44 -17.45
N ALA A 336 -3.75 20.40 -17.53
CA ALA A 336 -2.39 20.46 -18.03
C ALA A 336 -2.01 19.13 -18.70
N GLY A 337 -1.13 19.20 -19.70
CA GLY A 337 -0.83 18.07 -20.56
C GLY A 337 0.63 17.99 -20.94
N ARG A 338 1.22 16.79 -20.84
CA ARG A 338 2.52 16.48 -21.42
C ARG A 338 2.34 15.75 -22.75
N GLY A 339 2.80 16.38 -23.82
CA GLY A 339 2.71 15.85 -25.18
C GLY A 339 3.66 14.67 -25.43
N ALA A 340 3.47 13.97 -26.55
CA ALA A 340 4.33 12.88 -26.99
C ALA A 340 5.77 13.31 -27.38
N ASP A 341 6.02 14.62 -27.43
CA ASP A 341 7.34 15.25 -27.52
C ASP A 341 8.01 15.45 -26.15
N GLY A 342 7.34 15.10 -25.05
CA GLY A 342 7.83 15.25 -23.68
C GLY A 342 7.66 16.65 -23.08
N MET A 343 7.22 17.64 -23.87
CA MET A 343 6.97 19.01 -23.43
C MET A 343 5.61 19.12 -22.73
N VAL A 344 5.56 19.91 -21.67
CA VAL A 344 4.28 20.34 -21.06
C VAL A 344 3.71 21.51 -21.87
N ASP A 345 2.41 21.51 -22.10
CA ASP A 345 1.68 22.55 -22.83
C ASP A 345 1.85 23.96 -22.26
N TRP A 346 1.67 24.15 -20.95
CA TRP A 346 1.87 25.45 -20.29
C TRP A 346 3.31 25.96 -20.37
N LEU A 347 4.31 25.07 -20.50
CA LEU A 347 5.71 25.47 -20.72
C LEU A 347 5.93 26.10 -22.11
N ARG A 348 5.04 25.86 -23.09
CA ARG A 348 5.05 26.52 -24.40
C ARG A 348 4.51 27.96 -24.36
N ALA A 349 3.88 28.38 -23.27
CA ALA A 349 3.43 29.76 -23.08
C ALA A 349 4.57 30.72 -22.68
N LEU A 350 5.72 30.18 -22.26
CA LEU A 350 6.91 30.98 -21.99
C LEU A 350 7.69 31.22 -23.30
N PRO A 351 8.20 32.43 -23.57
CA PRO A 351 9.02 32.69 -24.74
C PRO A 351 10.30 31.83 -24.70
N ALA A 352 10.68 31.29 -25.86
CA ALA A 352 11.90 30.51 -25.98
C ALA A 352 13.13 31.37 -25.61
N ALA A 353 14.03 30.81 -24.79
CA ALA A 353 15.25 31.51 -24.39
C ALA A 353 16.06 31.92 -25.62
N PRO A 354 16.53 33.18 -25.72
CA PRO A 354 17.17 33.69 -26.93
C PRO A 354 18.44 32.91 -27.25
N ALA A 355 18.46 32.30 -28.43
CA ALA A 355 19.58 31.46 -28.87
C ALA A 355 20.89 32.25 -28.93
N ALA A 356 21.93 31.72 -28.30
CA ALA A 356 23.28 32.27 -28.30
C ALA A 356 23.45 33.72 -27.76
N ALA A 357 22.68 34.09 -26.71
CA ALA A 357 23.19 35.10 -25.79
C ALA A 357 24.57 34.66 -25.26
N LYS A 358 25.59 35.53 -25.36
CA LYS A 358 26.93 35.30 -24.77
C LYS A 358 26.78 34.96 -23.28
N PRO A 359 27.64 34.11 -22.68
CA PRO A 359 27.49 33.67 -21.30
C PRO A 359 27.34 34.87 -20.36
N VAL A 360 26.10 35.06 -19.88
CA VAL A 360 25.74 36.23 -19.07
C VAL A 360 26.50 36.12 -17.75
N GLN A 361 27.41 37.06 -17.55
CA GLN A 361 28.24 37.18 -16.36
C GLN A 361 27.35 37.04 -15.12
N ALA A 362 27.60 36.00 -14.31
CA ALA A 362 26.62 35.40 -13.40
C ALA A 362 25.78 36.47 -12.68
N ALA A 363 24.49 36.53 -13.02
CA ALA A 363 23.63 37.66 -12.68
C ALA A 363 23.68 37.91 -11.16
N LYS A 364 24.06 39.14 -10.78
CA LYS A 364 24.18 39.51 -9.36
C LYS A 364 22.86 39.19 -8.67
N PRO A 365 22.89 38.52 -7.49
CA PRO A 365 21.66 38.11 -6.82
C PRO A 365 20.78 39.34 -6.57
N SER A 366 19.49 39.20 -6.88
CA SER A 366 18.52 40.28 -6.70
C SER A 366 18.58 40.79 -5.26
N PRO A 367 18.65 42.12 -5.02
CA PRO A 367 18.63 42.67 -3.66
C PRO A 367 17.25 42.51 -3.00
N TRP A 368 16.24 42.10 -3.75
CA TRP A 368 14.86 42.04 -3.28
C TRP A 368 14.61 40.93 -2.26
N LEU A 369 14.07 41.32 -1.11
CA LEU A 369 13.46 40.43 -0.13
C LEU A 369 11.95 40.39 -0.39
N VAL A 370 11.45 39.27 -0.90
CA VAL A 370 10.01 39.06 -1.14
C VAL A 370 9.46 38.03 -0.17
N LYS A 371 8.33 38.31 0.46
CA LYS A 371 7.63 37.38 1.36
C LYS A 371 6.13 37.35 1.06
N VAL A 372 5.57 36.14 0.98
CA VAL A 372 4.12 35.89 0.92
C VAL A 372 3.77 35.00 2.10
N ASP A 373 3.25 35.59 3.18
CA ASP A 373 3.17 34.93 4.49
C ASP A 373 2.14 33.80 4.55
N SER A 374 1.10 33.87 3.71
CA SER A 374 0.08 32.84 3.51
C SER A 374 -0.46 32.86 2.06
N LEU A 375 0.05 31.98 1.20
CA LEU A 375 -0.61 31.57 -0.05
C LEU A 375 -1.60 30.44 0.26
N ARG A 376 -2.81 30.50 -0.30
CA ARG A 376 -3.84 29.45 -0.20
C ARG A 376 -4.57 29.22 -1.52
N LEU A 377 -4.80 27.96 -1.86
CA LEU A 377 -5.64 27.52 -2.96
C LEU A 377 -6.81 26.73 -2.35
N ASN A 378 -8.05 27.18 -2.56
CA ASN A 378 -9.25 26.61 -1.94
C ASN A 378 -10.18 26.01 -3.01
N GLN A 379 -10.66 24.78 -2.79
CA GLN A 379 -11.59 24.05 -3.68
C GLN A 379 -11.12 24.00 -5.14
N TRP A 380 -9.90 23.53 -5.39
CA TRP A 380 -9.36 23.39 -6.74
C TRP A 380 -9.71 22.03 -7.36
N HIS A 381 -9.85 21.99 -8.68
CA HIS A 381 -9.92 20.74 -9.46
C HIS A 381 -8.78 20.69 -10.47
N ALA A 382 -8.01 19.60 -10.46
CA ALA A 382 -6.83 19.41 -11.29
C ALA A 382 -6.99 18.20 -12.21
N GLN A 383 -6.71 18.39 -13.49
CA GLN A 383 -6.65 17.33 -14.49
C GLN A 383 -5.27 17.33 -15.15
N TRP A 384 -4.61 16.17 -15.17
CA TRP A 384 -3.32 15.99 -15.84
C TRP A 384 -3.39 14.85 -16.85
N ARG A 385 -2.87 15.10 -18.06
CA ARG A 385 -2.78 14.12 -19.15
C ARG A 385 -1.34 13.91 -19.58
N ASP A 386 -0.95 12.67 -19.84
CA ASP A 386 0.41 12.33 -20.26
C ASP A 386 0.42 11.39 -21.48
N ASP A 387 0.75 11.97 -22.64
CA ASP A 387 0.85 11.27 -23.93
C ASP A 387 2.28 10.76 -24.23
N VAL A 388 3.21 10.81 -23.27
CA VAL A 388 4.51 10.12 -23.38
C VAL A 388 4.34 8.60 -23.25
N PHE A 389 3.34 8.14 -22.49
CA PHE A 389 3.02 6.72 -22.34
C PHE A 389 2.41 6.13 -23.62
N VAL A 390 2.69 4.84 -23.89
CA VAL A 390 2.19 4.12 -25.07
C VAL A 390 0.66 4.19 -25.13
N LYS A 391 -0.01 3.92 -24.01
CA LYS A 391 -1.40 4.28 -23.74
C LYS A 391 -1.39 5.57 -22.90
N PRO A 392 -2.06 6.67 -23.32
CA PRO A 392 -2.06 7.90 -22.54
C PRO A 392 -2.57 7.70 -21.12
N MET A 393 -1.90 8.30 -20.14
CA MET A 393 -2.33 8.29 -18.74
C MET A 393 -3.13 9.55 -18.42
N ALA A 394 -4.14 9.40 -17.58
CA ALA A 394 -4.97 10.49 -17.08
C ALA A 394 -5.02 10.44 -15.56
N LEU A 395 -4.76 11.58 -14.93
CA LEU A 395 -4.87 11.83 -13.50
C LEU A 395 -5.94 12.90 -13.28
N GLN A 396 -6.88 12.64 -12.39
CA GLN A 396 -7.85 13.62 -11.90
C GLN A 396 -7.73 13.70 -10.38
N ALA A 397 -7.79 14.90 -9.82
CA ALA A 397 -7.78 15.11 -8.38
C ALA A 397 -8.53 16.38 -8.01
N ASP A 398 -9.36 16.30 -6.97
CA ASP A 398 -9.82 17.49 -6.26
C ASP A 398 -8.76 17.86 -5.21
N MET A 399 -8.55 19.16 -5.02
CA MET A 399 -7.64 19.74 -4.03
C MET A 399 -8.45 20.69 -3.15
N PRO A 400 -9.13 20.19 -2.09
CA PRO A 400 -9.98 21.01 -1.23
C PRO A 400 -9.22 22.19 -0.62
N ARG A 401 -7.93 22.00 -0.30
CA ARG A 401 -7.04 23.04 0.23
C ARG A 401 -5.57 22.74 -0.05
N MET A 402 -4.83 23.73 -0.55
CA MET A 402 -3.38 23.83 -0.39
C MET A 402 -3.04 25.14 0.32
N GLN A 403 -2.01 25.13 1.15
CA GLN A 403 -1.44 26.32 1.78
C GLN A 403 0.09 26.29 1.71
N ALA A 404 0.74 27.45 1.63
CA ALA A 404 2.19 27.58 1.74
C ALA A 404 2.62 29.01 2.14
N ARG A 405 3.89 29.19 2.52
CA ARG A 405 4.60 30.46 2.59
C ARG A 405 5.66 30.52 1.49
N ILE A 406 5.75 31.63 0.76
CA ILE A 406 6.81 31.84 -0.22
C ILE A 406 7.78 32.90 0.31
N SER A 407 9.09 32.67 0.19
CA SER A 407 10.09 33.69 0.46
C SER A 407 11.24 33.64 -0.55
N LEU A 408 11.59 34.81 -1.10
CA LEU A 408 12.77 35.04 -1.93
C LEU A 408 13.74 35.93 -1.14
N SER A 409 15.00 35.50 -1.01
CA SER A 409 16.06 36.32 -0.39
C SER A 409 17.41 36.14 -1.10
N PRO A 410 18.36 37.09 -1.00
CA PRO A 410 19.70 36.94 -1.57
C PRO A 410 20.45 35.71 -1.02
N GLU A 411 20.33 35.48 0.30
CA GLU A 411 21.00 34.40 1.04
C GLU A 411 20.47 33.01 0.66
N HIS A 412 19.15 32.82 0.68
CA HIS A 412 18.53 31.50 0.55
C HIS A 412 17.92 31.24 -0.84
N GLY A 413 17.86 32.25 -1.71
CA GLY A 413 17.13 32.14 -2.97
C GLY A 413 15.63 32.01 -2.74
N LEU A 414 14.95 31.22 -3.58
CA LEU A 414 13.52 30.95 -3.47
C LEU A 414 13.27 29.72 -2.58
N GLN A 415 12.50 29.92 -1.52
CA GLN A 415 12.05 28.89 -0.60
C GLN A 415 10.51 28.82 -0.55
N LEU A 416 10.00 27.61 -0.37
CA LEU A 416 8.60 27.31 -0.11
C LEU A 416 8.51 26.64 1.26
N GLY A 417 7.93 27.35 2.24
CA GLY A 417 7.70 26.85 3.60
C GLY A 417 6.24 26.49 3.83
N ASP A 418 5.99 25.80 4.95
CA ASP A 418 4.66 25.43 5.46
C ASP A 418 3.71 24.80 4.42
N LEU A 419 4.25 24.11 3.40
CA LEU A 419 3.46 23.53 2.30
C LEU A 419 2.60 22.38 2.83
N GLY A 420 1.32 22.65 3.07
CA GLY A 420 0.32 21.65 3.44
C GLY A 420 -0.66 21.44 2.28
N LEU A 421 -0.98 20.19 1.97
CA LEU A 421 -1.82 19.82 0.83
C LEU A 421 -2.87 18.80 1.24
N SER A 422 -4.14 19.07 0.93
CA SER A 422 -5.24 18.12 0.97
C SER A 422 -5.68 17.81 -0.46
N LEU A 423 -5.80 16.52 -0.78
CA LEU A 423 -6.38 15.99 -2.01
C LEU A 423 -7.59 15.11 -1.68
N ALA A 424 -8.54 15.02 -2.60
CA ALA A 424 -9.71 14.15 -2.52
C ALA A 424 -10.04 13.54 -3.89
N GLY A 425 -10.71 12.39 -3.88
CA GLY A 425 -11.28 11.77 -5.09
C GLY A 425 -10.27 11.48 -6.21
N VAL A 426 -9.00 11.23 -5.86
CA VAL A 426 -7.92 11.09 -6.83
C VAL A 426 -8.11 9.82 -7.65
N LYS A 427 -8.03 9.93 -8.98
CA LYS A 427 -8.18 8.82 -9.94
C LYS A 427 -7.02 8.80 -10.90
N LEU A 428 -6.43 7.63 -11.09
CA LEU A 428 -5.34 7.41 -12.03
C LEU A 428 -5.68 6.23 -12.94
N GLY A 429 -5.86 6.55 -14.21
CA GLY A 429 -6.32 5.62 -15.24
C GLY A 429 -5.55 5.80 -16.55
N SER A 430 -6.01 5.09 -17.58
CA SER A 430 -5.53 5.24 -18.95
C SER A 430 -6.72 5.27 -19.89
N ALA A 431 -6.64 6.06 -20.96
CA ALA A 431 -7.78 6.32 -21.84
C ALA A 431 -8.38 5.02 -22.41
N GLY A 432 -9.67 4.77 -22.11
CA GLY A 432 -10.39 3.55 -22.52
C GLY A 432 -10.20 2.33 -21.61
N ALA A 433 -9.53 2.48 -20.47
CA ALA A 433 -9.42 1.45 -19.42
C ALA A 433 -10.03 1.97 -18.10
N PRO A 434 -10.46 1.07 -17.18
CA PRO A 434 -10.86 1.47 -15.84
C PRO A 434 -9.66 2.04 -15.06
N ASP A 435 -9.95 2.91 -14.08
CA ASP A 435 -8.95 3.40 -13.13
C ASP A 435 -8.33 2.23 -12.37
N TRP A 436 -7.00 2.19 -12.32
CA TRP A 436 -6.24 1.13 -11.66
C TRP A 436 -5.71 1.56 -10.29
N LEU A 437 -5.76 2.85 -10.00
CA LEU A 437 -5.56 3.43 -8.67
C LEU A 437 -6.62 4.52 -8.44
N THR A 438 -7.32 4.43 -7.31
CA THR A 438 -8.15 5.51 -6.77
C THR A 438 -7.77 5.78 -5.32
N LEU A 439 -7.95 7.00 -4.83
CA LEU A 439 -7.66 7.39 -3.46
C LEU A 439 -8.71 8.42 -3.00
N ASP A 440 -9.49 8.04 -1.99
CA ASP A 440 -10.60 8.88 -1.50
C ASP A 440 -10.10 10.19 -0.86
N GLY A 441 -8.96 10.16 -0.15
CA GLY A 441 -8.31 11.36 0.37
C GLY A 441 -6.81 11.22 0.64
N ALA A 442 -6.08 12.34 0.49
CA ALA A 442 -4.66 12.46 0.87
C ALA A 442 -4.45 13.73 1.71
N GLU A 443 -3.61 13.65 2.74
CA GLU A 443 -3.22 14.79 3.59
C GLU A 443 -1.70 14.79 3.75
N LEU A 444 -1.03 15.82 3.23
CA LEU A 444 0.40 16.09 3.40
C LEU A 444 0.58 17.19 4.45
N ALA A 445 1.31 16.88 5.52
CA ALA A 445 1.66 17.82 6.57
C ALA A 445 2.66 18.89 6.09
N PRO A 446 2.79 20.04 6.78
CA PRO A 446 3.61 21.16 6.37
C PRO A 446 5.04 20.79 5.96
N SER A 447 5.35 21.01 4.69
CA SER A 447 6.59 20.62 4.03
C SER A 447 7.47 21.83 3.69
N GLN A 448 8.78 21.62 3.55
CA GLN A 448 9.76 22.66 3.20
C GLN A 448 10.53 22.30 1.93
N ILE A 449 10.63 23.25 1.00
CA ILE A 449 11.44 23.16 -0.23
C ILE A 449 12.42 24.35 -0.29
N ASP A 450 13.70 24.07 -0.47
CA ASP A 450 14.74 25.07 -0.76
C ASP A 450 15.32 24.78 -2.15
N LEU A 451 15.07 25.68 -3.11
CA LEU A 451 15.50 25.53 -4.51
C LEU A 451 16.99 25.86 -4.72
N LYS A 452 17.60 26.64 -3.83
CA LYS A 452 19.03 27.02 -3.91
C LYS A 452 19.92 25.91 -3.35
N GLN A 453 19.45 25.21 -2.32
CA GLN A 453 20.09 24.05 -1.71
C GLN A 453 19.65 22.70 -2.30
N GLN A 454 18.63 22.70 -3.16
CA GLN A 454 17.98 21.51 -3.71
C GLN A 454 17.56 20.51 -2.62
N GLN A 455 16.91 21.00 -1.57
CA GLN A 455 16.45 20.20 -0.45
C GLN A 455 14.92 20.14 -0.42
N LEU A 456 14.37 18.94 -0.28
CA LEU A 456 12.96 18.69 -0.04
C LEU A 456 12.80 17.92 1.29
N LYS A 457 12.15 18.57 2.26
CA LYS A 457 11.69 17.97 3.52
C LYS A 457 10.17 17.85 3.46
N PRO A 458 9.61 16.71 3.02
CA PRO A 458 8.18 16.47 3.12
C PRO A 458 7.78 16.28 4.59
N GLY A 459 6.62 16.79 4.97
CA GLY A 459 5.93 16.38 6.18
C GLY A 459 5.27 15.01 6.00
N ASP A 460 4.73 14.47 7.09
CA ASP A 460 4.02 13.18 7.08
C ASP A 460 2.83 13.17 6.11
N LEU A 461 2.59 12.02 5.49
CA LEU A 461 1.58 11.80 4.46
C LEU A 461 0.54 10.78 4.92
N THR A 462 -0.72 11.18 5.05
CA THR A 462 -1.84 10.25 5.33
C THR A 462 -2.62 9.97 4.04
N LEU A 463 -2.89 8.69 3.77
CA LEU A 463 -3.62 8.19 2.60
C LEU A 463 -4.86 7.41 3.07
N ARG A 464 -6.06 7.84 2.69
CA ARG A 464 -7.34 7.22 3.07
C ARG A 464 -8.05 6.64 1.84
N GLY A 465 -8.55 5.41 1.96
CA GLY A 465 -9.33 4.78 0.89
C GLY A 465 -8.52 4.53 -0.39
N LEU A 466 -7.23 4.21 -0.27
CA LEU A 466 -6.40 3.84 -1.43
C LEU A 466 -6.89 2.49 -1.97
N GLN A 467 -7.38 2.45 -3.20
CA GLN A 467 -7.77 1.23 -3.89
C GLN A 467 -6.84 1.00 -5.08
N VAL A 468 -6.12 -0.12 -5.10
CA VAL A 468 -5.19 -0.48 -6.18
C VAL A 468 -5.61 -1.79 -6.83
N ALA A 469 -5.73 -1.80 -8.16
CA ALA A 469 -6.00 -2.98 -8.96
C ALA A 469 -4.72 -3.40 -9.71
N LEU A 470 -4.16 -4.55 -9.33
CA LEU A 470 -2.98 -5.14 -9.94
C LEU A 470 -3.35 -6.43 -10.69
N GLN A 471 -2.90 -6.53 -11.94
CA GLN A 471 -3.10 -7.72 -12.77
C GLN A 471 -1.79 -8.21 -13.38
N ARG A 472 -1.63 -9.53 -13.45
CA ARG A 472 -0.64 -10.21 -14.29
C ARG A 472 -1.31 -10.77 -15.52
N GLU A 473 -0.79 -10.43 -16.69
CA GLU A 473 -1.34 -10.82 -17.99
C GLU A 473 -0.96 -12.25 -18.37
N ARG A 474 -1.68 -12.83 -19.35
CA ARG A 474 -1.44 -14.19 -19.87
C ARG A 474 -0.01 -14.44 -20.36
N ASN A 475 0.71 -13.39 -20.76
CA ASN A 475 2.12 -13.47 -21.19
C ASN A 475 3.13 -13.35 -20.03
N GLY A 476 2.68 -13.34 -18.77
CA GLY A 476 3.52 -13.27 -17.57
C GLY A 476 3.93 -11.85 -17.14
N GLN A 477 3.70 -10.83 -17.98
CA GLN A 477 3.96 -9.42 -17.65
C GLN A 477 2.95 -8.89 -16.63
N LEU A 478 3.33 -7.83 -15.90
CA LEU A 478 2.40 -7.07 -15.08
C LEU A 478 1.69 -6.02 -15.92
N GLN A 479 0.39 -5.82 -15.71
CA GLN A 479 -0.41 -4.79 -16.38
C GLN A 479 0.21 -3.39 -16.21
N LEU A 480 0.77 -3.10 -15.03
CA LEU A 480 1.52 -1.86 -14.77
C LEU A 480 2.72 -1.66 -15.71
N GLN A 481 3.42 -2.72 -16.13
CA GLN A 481 4.54 -2.61 -17.07
C GLN A 481 4.05 -2.16 -18.47
N GLN A 482 2.82 -2.49 -18.84
CA GLN A 482 2.21 -2.07 -20.11
C GLN A 482 1.54 -0.69 -20.03
N LEU A 483 1.04 -0.30 -18.86
CA LEU A 483 0.48 1.04 -18.60
C LEU A 483 1.59 2.09 -18.49
N LEU A 484 2.68 1.78 -17.77
CA LEU A 484 3.83 2.65 -17.57
C LEU A 484 4.87 2.57 -18.69
N ALA A 485 4.61 1.78 -19.74
CA ALA A 485 5.46 1.73 -20.94
C ALA A 485 5.47 3.10 -21.62
N GLN A 486 6.64 3.74 -21.69
CA GLN A 486 6.83 5.00 -22.41
C GLN A 486 7.13 4.75 -23.89
N ARG A 487 6.67 5.66 -24.74
CA ARG A 487 7.08 5.70 -26.16
C ARG A 487 8.58 6.00 -26.21
N PRO A 488 9.37 5.35 -27.08
CA PRO A 488 10.79 5.64 -27.19
C PRO A 488 10.96 7.13 -27.58
N PRO A 489 11.80 7.90 -26.88
CA PRO A 489 11.92 9.33 -27.13
C PRO A 489 12.39 9.57 -28.57
N LYS A 490 11.62 10.36 -29.32
CA LYS A 490 11.95 10.73 -30.70
C LYS A 490 13.30 11.45 -30.70
N ALA A 491 14.34 10.79 -31.18
CA ALA A 491 15.73 11.07 -30.82
C ALA A 491 16.15 12.54 -31.01
N ALA A 492 16.06 13.32 -29.94
CA ALA A 492 16.61 14.66 -29.87
C ALA A 492 18.14 14.55 -29.91
N LYS A 493 18.78 15.13 -30.92
CA LYS A 493 20.25 15.22 -31.04
C LYS A 493 20.81 16.25 -30.05
N ALA A 494 20.61 16.04 -28.76
CA ALA A 494 21.37 16.71 -27.72
C ALA A 494 22.81 16.20 -27.79
N LYS A 495 23.76 17.08 -28.14
CA LYS A 495 25.17 16.83 -27.83
C LYS A 495 25.31 16.86 -26.31
N ALA A 496 25.90 15.82 -25.74
CA ALA A 496 26.30 15.81 -24.34
C ALA A 496 27.62 16.55 -24.18
N ASP A 497 27.57 17.89 -24.21
CA ASP A 497 28.74 18.73 -23.91
C ASP A 497 28.91 18.89 -22.38
N GLY A 498 29.96 18.27 -21.83
CA GLY A 498 30.58 18.64 -20.55
C GLY A 498 30.11 17.90 -19.28
N ASP A 499 31.08 17.47 -18.48
CA ASP A 499 30.91 16.86 -17.14
C ASP A 499 30.47 17.88 -16.06
N ALA A 500 29.32 18.51 -16.26
CA ALA A 500 28.62 19.24 -15.21
C ALA A 500 27.87 18.25 -14.31
N LYS A 501 28.52 17.78 -13.23
CA LYS A 501 27.84 17.11 -12.11
C LYS A 501 26.87 18.09 -11.44
N THR A 502 25.66 18.18 -11.99
CA THR A 502 24.54 18.86 -11.34
C THR A 502 24.34 18.26 -9.95
N PRO A 503 24.23 19.09 -8.89
CA PRO A 503 23.99 18.55 -7.56
C PRO A 503 22.69 17.74 -7.52
N ALA A 504 22.71 16.67 -6.72
CA ALA A 504 21.57 15.79 -6.54
C ALA A 504 20.66 16.33 -5.43
N TRP A 505 19.35 16.29 -5.66
CA TRP A 505 18.34 16.68 -4.68
C TRP A 505 18.46 15.87 -3.40
N LYS A 506 18.42 16.56 -2.25
CA LYS A 506 18.44 15.96 -0.91
C LYS A 506 17.01 15.74 -0.44
N PHE A 507 16.59 14.49 -0.39
CA PHE A 507 15.28 14.06 0.09
C PHE A 507 15.38 13.46 1.49
N SER A 508 14.36 13.67 2.32
CA SER A 508 14.10 12.87 3.52
C SER A 508 12.79 12.09 3.36
N TYR A 509 12.77 10.82 3.77
CA TYR A 509 11.56 10.00 3.71
C TYR A 509 10.56 10.43 4.81
N PRO A 510 9.31 10.84 4.47
CA PRO A 510 8.28 11.19 5.45
C PRO A 510 7.70 9.93 6.09
N ALA A 511 7.01 10.05 7.23
CA ALA A 511 6.15 8.96 7.65
C ALA A 511 4.92 8.90 6.75
N ILE A 512 4.51 7.70 6.32
CA ILE A 512 3.32 7.48 5.49
C ILE A 512 2.33 6.65 6.29
N ARG A 513 1.12 7.17 6.52
CA ARG A 513 0.00 6.43 7.12
C ARG A 513 -0.99 6.00 6.04
N LEU A 514 -1.48 4.77 6.14
CA LEU A 514 -2.48 4.17 5.26
C LEU A 514 -3.73 3.83 6.09
N GLU A 515 -4.91 4.22 5.62
CA GLU A 515 -6.19 4.06 6.31
C GLU A 515 -7.25 3.49 5.34
N ASP A 516 -8.07 2.53 5.83
CA ASP A 516 -9.22 1.90 5.14
C ASP A 516 -9.03 1.56 3.65
N SER A 517 -7.86 1.03 3.30
CA SER A 517 -7.44 0.82 1.91
C SER A 517 -7.69 -0.61 1.40
N ARG A 518 -7.64 -0.82 0.07
CA ARG A 518 -7.90 -2.09 -0.62
C ARG A 518 -6.84 -2.39 -1.68
N MET A 519 -6.42 -3.66 -1.77
CA MET A 519 -5.61 -4.18 -2.88
C MET A 519 -6.30 -5.36 -3.55
N ASN A 520 -6.58 -5.23 -4.84
CA ASN A 520 -7.04 -6.32 -5.69
C ASN A 520 -5.86 -6.88 -6.49
N TRP A 521 -5.62 -8.19 -6.42
CA TRP A 521 -4.63 -8.90 -7.23
C TRP A 521 -5.31 -9.92 -8.15
N ARG A 522 -4.90 -9.96 -9.43
CA ARG A 522 -5.36 -10.94 -10.42
C ARG A 522 -4.17 -11.57 -11.14
N ASP A 523 -4.17 -12.90 -11.29
CA ASP A 523 -3.17 -13.59 -12.12
C ASP A 523 -3.86 -14.37 -13.25
N LEU A 524 -3.67 -13.90 -14.48
CA LEU A 524 -4.25 -14.49 -15.69
C LEU A 524 -3.31 -15.49 -16.37
N THR A 525 -2.12 -15.76 -15.83
CA THR A 525 -1.20 -16.79 -16.36
C THR A 525 -1.70 -18.22 -16.11
N LEU A 526 -2.59 -18.39 -15.14
CA LEU A 526 -3.12 -19.68 -14.71
C LEU A 526 -4.37 -20.07 -15.51
N ALA A 527 -4.51 -21.36 -15.83
CA ALA A 527 -5.65 -21.89 -16.60
C ALA A 527 -7.03 -21.62 -15.95
N LYS A 528 -7.06 -21.51 -14.61
CA LYS A 528 -8.15 -20.90 -13.84
C LYS A 528 -7.59 -19.60 -13.25
N PRO A 529 -8.03 -18.41 -13.71
CA PRO A 529 -7.50 -17.15 -13.22
C PRO A 529 -7.61 -16.99 -11.70
N LEU A 530 -6.53 -16.50 -11.08
CA LEU A 530 -6.54 -16.12 -9.67
C LEU A 530 -7.17 -14.74 -9.50
N ALA A 531 -7.94 -14.56 -8.43
CA ALA A 531 -8.36 -13.26 -7.93
C ALA A 531 -8.29 -13.24 -6.39
N LEU A 532 -7.69 -12.19 -5.83
CA LEU A 532 -7.58 -11.94 -4.40
C LEU A 532 -7.97 -10.49 -4.10
N SER A 533 -8.67 -10.26 -3.00
CA SER A 533 -8.88 -8.93 -2.40
C SER A 533 -8.28 -8.92 -1.01
N MET A 534 -7.43 -7.93 -0.73
CA MET A 534 -7.09 -7.54 0.63
C MET A 534 -7.87 -6.27 0.99
N ASP A 535 -8.65 -6.34 2.05
CA ASP A 535 -9.57 -5.31 2.51
C ASP A 535 -9.15 -4.76 3.88
N GLN A 536 -9.56 -3.53 4.20
CA GLN A 536 -9.18 -2.83 5.44
C GLN A 536 -7.67 -2.80 5.67
N LEU A 537 -6.89 -2.59 4.60
CA LEU A 537 -5.46 -2.35 4.70
C LEU A 537 -5.25 -1.03 5.44
N SER A 538 -4.51 -1.09 6.54
CA SER A 538 -4.16 0.09 7.34
C SER A 538 -2.82 -0.12 8.03
N GLY A 539 -2.07 0.97 8.21
CA GLY A 539 -0.71 0.87 8.74
C GLY A 539 0.08 2.16 8.65
N GLN A 540 1.36 2.07 8.99
CA GLN A 540 2.30 3.16 8.89
C GLN A 540 3.69 2.68 8.43
N LEU A 541 4.35 3.51 7.63
CA LEU A 541 5.76 3.41 7.28
C LEU A 541 6.47 4.62 7.92
N ALA A 542 7.46 4.39 8.78
CA ALA A 542 8.15 5.46 9.50
C ALA A 542 9.68 5.33 9.42
N THR A 543 10.36 6.44 9.18
CA THR A 543 11.83 6.48 9.03
C THR A 543 12.52 6.38 10.38
N ARG A 544 13.46 5.44 10.53
CA ARG A 544 14.41 5.36 11.66
C ARG A 544 15.83 5.64 11.17
N ASP A 545 16.60 6.37 11.97
CA ASP A 545 18.03 6.64 11.79
C ASP A 545 18.42 7.11 10.36
N GLY A 546 17.51 7.82 9.68
CA GLY A 546 17.70 8.39 8.34
C GLY A 546 17.75 7.41 7.16
N GLN A 547 17.93 6.10 7.39
CA GLN A 547 18.10 5.09 6.32
C GLN A 547 17.28 3.80 6.50
N GLN A 548 16.62 3.60 7.64
CA GLN A 548 15.78 2.42 7.89
C GLN A 548 14.30 2.83 7.82
N LEU A 549 13.44 1.93 7.34
CA LEU A 549 12.01 2.15 7.21
C LEU A 549 11.25 1.09 8.01
N ALA A 550 10.59 1.49 9.09
CA ALA A 550 9.76 0.62 9.90
C ALA A 550 8.33 0.59 9.34
N LEU A 551 7.93 -0.55 8.79
CA LEU A 551 6.58 -0.84 8.30
C LEU A 551 5.78 -1.58 9.36
N ASP A 552 4.62 -1.06 9.73
CA ASP A 552 3.61 -1.71 10.58
C ASP A 552 2.29 -1.70 9.81
N ILE A 553 1.86 -2.85 9.30
CA ILE A 553 0.69 -2.96 8.42
C ILE A 553 -0.20 -4.12 8.81
N ALA A 554 -1.51 -3.89 8.82
CA ALA A 554 -2.55 -4.88 9.04
C ALA A 554 -3.59 -4.85 7.91
N GLY A 555 -4.33 -5.94 7.77
CA GLY A 555 -5.42 -6.05 6.80
C GLY A 555 -6.18 -7.36 6.92
N ARG A 556 -7.15 -7.55 6.02
CA ARG A 556 -8.02 -8.73 5.97
C ARG A 556 -8.01 -9.36 4.59
N MET A 557 -8.22 -10.68 4.54
CA MET A 557 -8.51 -11.40 3.30
C MET A 557 -9.71 -12.32 3.57
N GLY A 558 -10.90 -11.86 3.19
CA GLY A 558 -12.16 -12.49 3.59
C GLY A 558 -12.31 -12.58 5.12
N GLY A 559 -12.48 -13.80 5.63
CA GLY A 559 -12.64 -14.04 7.08
C GLY A 559 -11.36 -13.84 7.91
N GLY A 560 -10.18 -14.02 7.31
CA GLY A 560 -8.91 -13.99 8.01
C GLY A 560 -8.26 -12.59 8.12
N LYS A 561 -7.27 -12.48 9.00
CA LYS A 561 -6.45 -11.28 9.22
C LYS A 561 -4.98 -11.54 8.87
N LEU A 562 -4.29 -10.47 8.48
CA LEU A 562 -2.85 -10.40 8.30
C LEU A 562 -2.33 -9.20 9.10
N ALA A 563 -1.18 -9.34 9.74
CA ALA A 563 -0.42 -8.24 10.32
C ALA A 563 1.09 -8.48 10.10
N ALA A 564 1.85 -7.44 9.75
CA ALA A 564 3.29 -7.51 9.56
C ALA A 564 3.96 -6.27 10.17
N LYS A 565 5.02 -6.49 10.94
CA LYS A 565 5.89 -5.45 11.52
C LYS A 565 7.31 -5.72 11.08
N LEU A 566 7.82 -4.93 10.13
CA LEU A 566 9.06 -5.17 9.41
C LEU A 566 9.93 -3.91 9.42
N ASP A 567 11.16 -4.05 9.89
CA ASP A 567 12.22 -3.06 9.72
C ASP A 567 12.94 -3.35 8.39
N LEU A 568 12.88 -2.39 7.47
CA LEU A 568 13.35 -2.51 6.09
C LEU A 568 14.58 -1.63 5.86
N ASN A 569 15.56 -2.13 5.09
CA ASN A 569 16.66 -1.33 4.56
C ASN A 569 16.58 -1.36 3.02
N PRO A 570 16.14 -0.27 2.36
CA PRO A 570 15.92 -0.26 0.91
C PRO A 570 17.22 -0.43 0.12
N ASP A 571 18.33 0.19 0.56
CA ASP A 571 19.62 0.16 -0.13
C ASP A 571 20.20 -1.26 -0.30
N LYS A 572 19.88 -2.18 0.64
CA LYS A 572 20.32 -3.58 0.63
C LYS A 572 19.23 -4.56 0.23
N LEU A 573 17.99 -4.10 0.04
CA LEU A 573 16.79 -4.94 -0.09
C LEU A 573 16.69 -5.97 1.06
N ALA A 574 16.99 -5.53 2.28
CA ALA A 574 16.95 -6.33 3.50
C ALA A 574 15.69 -6.03 4.32
N ALA A 575 15.16 -7.04 5.02
CA ALA A 575 13.94 -6.94 5.82
C ALA A 575 14.00 -7.88 7.03
N ARG A 576 13.73 -7.35 8.23
CA ARG A 576 13.66 -8.14 9.47
C ARG A 576 12.39 -7.81 10.24
N GLY A 577 11.74 -8.81 10.83
CA GLY A 577 10.60 -8.56 11.72
C GLY A 577 9.60 -9.70 11.76
N SER A 578 8.37 -9.41 12.15
CA SER A 578 7.33 -10.41 12.41
C SER A 578 6.18 -10.33 11.40
N VAL A 579 5.63 -11.49 11.04
CA VAL A 579 4.42 -11.64 10.23
C VAL A 579 3.47 -12.59 10.96
N LYS A 580 2.24 -12.14 11.20
CA LYS A 580 1.18 -12.91 11.84
C LYS A 580 -0.01 -13.06 10.90
N LEU A 581 -0.46 -14.30 10.74
CA LEU A 581 -1.66 -14.65 9.99
C LEU A 581 -2.67 -15.27 10.97
N ASP A 582 -3.94 -14.91 10.85
CA ASP A 582 -5.02 -15.44 11.68
C ASP A 582 -6.18 -15.89 10.79
N ALA A 583 -6.41 -17.20 10.73
CA ALA A 583 -7.46 -17.88 9.96
C ALA A 583 -7.53 -17.46 8.47
N LEU A 584 -6.38 -17.17 7.85
CA LEU A 584 -6.27 -16.72 6.47
C LEU A 584 -6.78 -17.80 5.50
N PRO A 585 -7.82 -17.56 4.67
CA PRO A 585 -8.39 -18.58 3.81
C PRO A 585 -7.44 -18.91 2.65
N ILE A 586 -7.01 -20.17 2.53
CA ILE A 586 -6.07 -20.59 1.46
C ILE A 586 -6.76 -21.14 0.21
N ALA A 587 -8.07 -21.40 0.25
CA ALA A 587 -8.83 -21.87 -0.93
C ALA A 587 -8.70 -20.95 -2.17
N PRO A 588 -8.67 -19.60 -2.05
CA PRO A 588 -8.39 -18.72 -3.19
C PRO A 588 -7.00 -18.93 -3.80
N LEU A 589 -5.99 -19.34 -3.03
CA LEU A 589 -4.61 -19.56 -3.48
C LEU A 589 -4.39 -20.92 -4.17
N ALA A 590 -5.41 -21.79 -4.17
CA ALA A 590 -5.35 -23.12 -4.78
C ALA A 590 -4.83 -23.16 -6.23
N PRO A 591 -5.11 -22.19 -7.13
CA PRO A 591 -4.58 -22.19 -8.49
C PRO A 591 -3.04 -22.19 -8.59
N TYR A 592 -2.30 -21.70 -7.60
CA TYR A 592 -0.84 -21.78 -7.58
C TYR A 592 -0.31 -23.16 -7.14
N ALA A 593 -1.03 -23.87 -6.25
CA ALA A 593 -0.58 -25.15 -5.69
C ALA A 593 -1.11 -26.37 -6.46
N LEU A 594 -2.26 -26.25 -7.12
CA LEU A 594 -2.96 -27.34 -7.82
C LEU A 594 -2.91 -27.20 -9.35
N ALA A 595 -2.04 -26.32 -9.88
CA ALA A 595 -1.84 -26.14 -11.31
C ALA A 595 -1.49 -27.47 -12.01
N GLY A 596 -2.20 -27.80 -13.09
CA GLY A 596 -2.05 -29.07 -13.81
C GLY A 596 -2.79 -30.27 -13.22
N THR A 597 -3.38 -30.15 -12.03
CA THR A 597 -4.19 -31.22 -11.40
C THR A 597 -5.69 -30.98 -11.59
N PRO A 598 -6.55 -32.02 -11.55
CA PRO A 598 -8.00 -31.85 -11.54
C PRO A 598 -8.54 -31.35 -10.19
N LEU A 599 -7.74 -31.42 -9.12
CA LEU A 599 -8.18 -31.31 -7.73
C LEU A 599 -8.77 -29.94 -7.37
N LYS A 600 -9.69 -29.96 -6.40
CA LYS A 600 -10.31 -28.78 -5.79
C LYS A 600 -9.96 -28.70 -4.31
N LEU A 601 -9.36 -27.59 -3.89
CA LEU A 601 -9.26 -27.24 -2.48
C LEU A 601 -10.58 -26.61 -2.03
N SER A 602 -11.28 -27.26 -1.11
CA SER A 602 -12.63 -26.87 -0.66
C SER A 602 -12.64 -26.10 0.67
N GLY A 603 -11.53 -26.14 1.41
CA GLY A 603 -11.36 -25.48 2.71
C GLY A 603 -9.89 -25.29 3.05
N GLY A 604 -9.62 -24.66 4.18
CA GLY A 604 -8.28 -24.39 4.69
C GLY A 604 -8.15 -22.98 5.24
N ALA A 605 -7.94 -22.87 6.55
CA ALA A 605 -7.65 -21.62 7.26
C ALA A 605 -6.25 -21.67 7.87
N LEU A 606 -5.38 -20.78 7.41
CA LEU A 606 -3.97 -20.68 7.78
C LEU A 606 -3.78 -19.61 8.86
N SER A 607 -3.36 -20.03 10.05
CA SER A 607 -2.76 -19.15 11.06
C SER A 607 -1.25 -19.38 11.12
N ALA A 608 -0.47 -18.34 11.36
CA ALA A 608 0.98 -18.43 11.48
C ALA A 608 1.53 -17.30 12.34
N ASP A 609 2.63 -17.55 13.05
CA ASP A 609 3.40 -16.55 13.77
C ASP A 609 4.87 -16.76 13.39
N LEU A 610 5.40 -15.83 12.59
CA LEU A 610 6.64 -16.00 11.84
C LEU A 610 7.57 -14.81 12.06
N GLN A 611 8.86 -15.10 12.22
CA GLN A 611 9.95 -14.13 12.26
C GLN A 611 10.77 -14.26 10.97
N LEU A 612 10.88 -13.17 10.23
CA LEU A 612 11.68 -13.03 9.01
C LEU A 612 13.01 -12.35 9.35
N ASP A 613 14.09 -12.90 8.81
CA ASP A 613 15.43 -12.30 8.82
C ASP A 613 16.04 -12.43 7.41
N ALA A 614 15.78 -11.44 6.57
CA ALA A 614 16.28 -11.35 5.20
C ALA A 614 17.41 -10.32 5.08
N ALA A 615 18.63 -10.79 4.83
CA ALA A 615 19.78 -9.96 4.53
C ALA A 615 19.80 -9.49 3.07
N SER A 616 19.14 -10.23 2.18
CA SER A 616 18.86 -9.86 0.79
C SER A 616 17.73 -10.75 0.22
N ALA A 617 17.30 -10.48 -1.02
CA ALA A 617 16.30 -11.30 -1.72
C ALA A 617 16.68 -12.79 -1.88
N SER A 618 17.98 -13.15 -1.86
CA SER A 618 18.45 -14.54 -1.93
C SER A 618 18.89 -15.11 -0.58
N GLN A 619 19.23 -14.27 0.39
CA GLN A 619 19.71 -14.67 1.72
C GLN A 619 18.68 -14.32 2.79
N TRP A 620 17.76 -15.24 3.04
CA TRP A 620 16.72 -15.09 4.06
C TRP A 620 16.54 -16.33 4.94
N LYS A 621 16.08 -16.08 6.16
CA LYS A 621 15.63 -17.08 7.14
C LYS A 621 14.22 -16.73 7.59
N LEU A 622 13.40 -17.75 7.82
CA LEU A 622 12.03 -17.64 8.32
C LEU A 622 11.86 -18.65 9.45
N ALA A 623 11.54 -18.22 10.67
CA ALA A 623 11.39 -19.09 11.83
C ALA A 623 10.06 -18.85 12.56
N GLY A 624 9.42 -19.89 13.10
CA GLY A 624 8.19 -19.71 13.86
C GLY A 624 7.29 -20.95 13.95
N GLN A 625 5.99 -20.71 13.84
CA GLN A 625 4.94 -21.73 13.93
C GLN A 625 3.82 -21.50 12.92
N LEU A 626 3.18 -22.59 12.48
CA LEU A 626 2.12 -22.57 11.47
C LEU A 626 0.99 -23.55 11.87
N LYS A 627 -0.26 -23.17 11.63
CA LYS A 627 -1.43 -24.05 11.77
C LYS A 627 -2.34 -23.93 10.55
N LEU A 628 -2.64 -25.05 9.91
CA LEU A 628 -3.63 -25.13 8.83
C LEU A 628 -4.82 -25.98 9.29
N ALA A 629 -5.96 -25.32 9.53
CA ALA A 629 -7.19 -25.96 9.98
C ALA A 629 -8.16 -26.24 8.82
N LYS A 630 -8.95 -27.32 8.94
CA LYS A 630 -10.03 -27.73 8.03
C LYS A 630 -9.61 -27.80 6.56
N MET A 631 -8.50 -28.48 6.28
CA MET A 631 -8.05 -28.73 4.91
C MET A 631 -8.85 -29.89 4.32
N ALA A 632 -9.38 -29.71 3.11
CA ALA A 632 -10.07 -30.76 2.37
C ALA A 632 -9.83 -30.61 0.86
N LEU A 633 -9.10 -31.57 0.31
CA LEU A 633 -8.73 -31.70 -1.10
C LEU A 633 -9.62 -32.76 -1.75
N GLN A 634 -10.36 -32.37 -2.79
CA GLN A 634 -11.42 -33.17 -3.41
C GLN A 634 -11.10 -33.45 -4.89
N GLU A 635 -11.41 -34.67 -5.35
CA GLU A 635 -11.47 -35.00 -6.78
C GLU A 635 -12.81 -34.48 -7.35
N PRO A 636 -12.85 -33.96 -8.60
CA PRO A 636 -14.11 -33.51 -9.21
C PRO A 636 -15.11 -34.67 -9.38
N GLY A 637 -16.32 -34.49 -8.84
CA GLY A 637 -17.39 -35.50 -8.86
C GLY A 637 -17.48 -36.34 -7.58
N GLU A 638 -16.40 -36.41 -6.79
CA GLU A 638 -16.38 -37.16 -5.54
C GLU A 638 -16.98 -36.39 -4.36
N ALA A 639 -17.84 -37.06 -3.58
CA ALA A 639 -18.48 -36.47 -2.39
C ALA A 639 -17.54 -36.41 -1.17
N LEU A 640 -16.60 -37.35 -1.06
CA LEU A 640 -15.65 -37.46 0.06
C LEU A 640 -14.26 -36.97 -0.35
N PRO A 641 -13.55 -36.21 0.50
CA PRO A 641 -12.22 -35.70 0.18
C PRO A 641 -11.20 -36.83 0.00
N LEU A 642 -10.33 -36.68 -0.99
CA LEU A 642 -9.18 -37.54 -1.25
C LEU A 642 -8.17 -37.48 -0.10
N LEU A 643 -7.93 -36.25 0.37
CA LEU A 643 -7.01 -35.93 1.46
C LEU A 643 -7.60 -34.77 2.28
N GLY A 644 -7.56 -34.88 3.60
CA GLY A 644 -7.96 -33.77 4.47
C GLY A 644 -7.51 -33.96 5.92
N TRP A 645 -7.70 -32.93 6.73
CA TRP A 645 -7.46 -32.97 8.18
C TRP A 645 -8.22 -31.86 8.91
N ASN A 646 -8.56 -32.10 10.17
CA ASN A 646 -9.17 -31.07 11.02
C ASN A 646 -8.13 -30.02 11.43
N SER A 647 -6.92 -30.43 11.82
CA SER A 647 -5.79 -29.50 11.88
C SER A 647 -4.42 -30.15 11.66
N LEU A 648 -3.56 -29.41 10.95
CA LEU A 648 -2.12 -29.63 10.85
C LEU A 648 -1.44 -28.48 11.59
N SER A 649 -0.55 -28.76 12.53
CA SER A 649 0.25 -27.74 13.25
C SER A 649 1.75 -28.07 13.12
N LEU A 650 2.55 -27.06 12.80
CA LEU A 650 4.02 -27.13 12.66
C LEU A 650 4.66 -26.26 13.74
N SER A 651 5.38 -26.87 14.67
CA SER A 651 6.07 -26.19 15.78
C SER A 651 7.59 -26.14 15.52
N ARG A 652 8.21 -24.98 15.82
CA ARG A 652 9.64 -24.71 15.57
C ARG A 652 10.03 -24.95 14.11
N LEU A 653 9.23 -24.40 13.19
CA LEU A 653 9.56 -24.30 11.77
C LEU A 653 10.78 -23.37 11.60
N GLN A 654 11.76 -23.78 10.79
CA GLN A 654 12.88 -22.99 10.35
C GLN A 654 13.10 -23.22 8.85
N VAL A 655 13.01 -22.17 8.04
CA VAL A 655 13.24 -22.23 6.58
C VAL A 655 14.35 -21.26 6.20
N GLN A 656 15.27 -21.68 5.33
CA GLN A 656 16.33 -20.86 4.78
C GLN A 656 16.27 -20.84 3.25
N GLY A 657 16.48 -19.66 2.66
CA GLY A 657 16.58 -19.46 1.21
C GLY A 657 17.86 -20.02 0.61
N MET A 658 17.72 -20.58 -0.61
CA MET A 658 18.74 -21.00 -1.59
C MET A 658 20.10 -21.55 -1.05
N PRO A 659 20.31 -22.89 -1.08
CA PRO A 659 19.32 -23.93 -1.41
C PRO A 659 18.18 -23.92 -0.39
N LEU A 660 16.96 -24.25 -0.83
CA LEU A 660 15.81 -24.28 0.09
C LEU A 660 16.02 -25.38 1.13
N LYS A 661 16.19 -24.97 2.40
CA LYS A 661 16.25 -25.88 3.55
C LYS A 661 15.09 -25.60 4.47
N ALA A 662 14.34 -26.62 4.86
CA ALA A 662 13.26 -26.53 5.82
C ALA A 662 13.47 -27.58 6.92
N SER A 663 13.62 -27.12 8.16
CA SER A 663 13.66 -27.94 9.37
C SER A 663 12.38 -27.70 10.16
N ILE A 664 11.68 -28.76 10.51
CA ILE A 664 10.50 -28.75 11.38
C ILE A 664 10.76 -29.70 12.54
N ASN A 665 10.57 -29.26 13.79
CA ASN A 665 10.72 -30.18 14.91
C ASN A 665 9.46 -31.04 15.10
N ASP A 666 8.30 -30.40 15.25
CA ASP A 666 7.08 -31.06 15.73
C ASP A 666 5.89 -30.82 14.78
N VAL A 667 5.52 -31.93 14.17
CA VAL A 667 4.34 -32.32 13.41
C VAL A 667 3.09 -32.70 14.19
N ARG A 668 1.98 -31.94 14.23
CA ARG A 668 0.73 -32.46 14.82
C ARG A 668 -0.39 -32.51 13.80
N LEU A 669 -0.93 -33.70 13.58
CA LEU A 669 -1.92 -33.97 12.54
C LEU A 669 -3.16 -34.65 13.14
N ASP A 670 -4.20 -33.85 13.33
CA ASP A 670 -5.47 -34.23 13.96
C ASP A 670 -6.56 -34.52 12.90
N GLN A 671 -7.17 -35.70 13.05
CA GLN A 671 -8.13 -36.31 12.13
C GLN A 671 -7.70 -36.28 10.65
N PRO A 672 -6.47 -36.72 10.28
CA PRO A 672 -6.13 -36.91 8.88
C PRO A 672 -7.05 -37.96 8.25
N ARG A 673 -7.46 -37.72 7.01
CA ARG A 673 -8.28 -38.62 6.21
C ARG A 673 -7.66 -38.76 4.84
N ALA A 674 -7.49 -40.00 4.38
CA ALA A 674 -7.03 -40.31 3.03
C ALA A 674 -7.90 -41.41 2.39
N ARG A 675 -8.18 -41.30 1.09
CA ARG A 675 -8.87 -42.33 0.30
C ARG A 675 -7.88 -43.01 -0.66
N LEU A 676 -7.71 -44.31 -0.53
CA LEU A 676 -6.87 -45.15 -1.39
C LEU A 676 -7.79 -46.03 -2.25
N ILE A 677 -7.91 -45.74 -3.53
CA ILE A 677 -8.89 -46.40 -4.41
C ILE A 677 -8.16 -47.07 -5.56
N LEU A 678 -8.29 -48.39 -5.68
CA LEU A 678 -7.94 -49.14 -6.89
C LEU A 678 -9.12 -49.10 -7.86
N ASP A 679 -8.85 -48.70 -9.10
CA ASP A 679 -9.82 -48.75 -10.19
C ASP A 679 -10.02 -50.20 -10.73
N PRO A 680 -10.96 -50.45 -11.66
CA PRO A 680 -11.14 -51.77 -12.27
C PRO A 680 -9.94 -52.29 -13.09
N GLN A 681 -8.91 -51.45 -13.31
CA GLN A 681 -7.62 -51.83 -13.89
C GLN A 681 -6.53 -52.04 -12.82
N ARG A 682 -6.91 -52.04 -11.54
CA ARG A 682 -6.05 -52.13 -10.33
C ARG A 682 -4.95 -51.08 -10.28
N ARG A 683 -5.27 -49.85 -10.73
CA ARG A 683 -4.42 -48.65 -10.60
C ARG A 683 -4.95 -47.74 -9.50
N LEU A 684 -4.05 -47.24 -8.65
CA LEU A 684 -4.41 -46.32 -7.56
C LEU A 684 -4.84 -44.95 -8.11
N ASN A 685 -5.90 -44.36 -7.57
CA ASN A 685 -6.35 -43.00 -7.89
C ASN A 685 -5.22 -41.96 -7.74
N TRP A 686 -4.41 -42.06 -6.68
CA TRP A 686 -3.21 -41.22 -6.49
C TRP A 686 -2.23 -41.25 -7.68
N GLN A 687 -2.05 -42.41 -8.33
CA GLN A 687 -1.18 -42.50 -9.51
C GLN A 687 -1.77 -41.73 -10.71
N LYS A 688 -3.10 -41.67 -10.87
CA LYS A 688 -3.74 -40.89 -11.95
C LYS A 688 -3.58 -39.37 -11.74
N ILE A 689 -3.56 -38.95 -10.48
CA ILE A 689 -3.57 -37.54 -10.06
C ILE A 689 -2.18 -36.92 -10.12
N PHE A 690 -1.14 -37.71 -9.81
CA PHE A 690 0.26 -37.27 -9.79
C PHE A 690 1.11 -37.80 -10.96
N ALA A 691 0.55 -38.61 -11.86
CA ALA A 691 1.14 -38.84 -13.17
C ALA A 691 1.09 -37.53 -13.97
N GLY A 692 2.26 -36.90 -14.15
CA GLY A 692 2.41 -35.79 -15.09
C GLY A 692 2.00 -36.20 -16.51
N ALA A 693 1.61 -35.22 -17.32
CA ALA A 693 1.26 -35.45 -18.73
C ALA A 693 2.34 -36.30 -19.43
N PRO A 694 1.95 -37.30 -20.25
CA PRO A 694 2.87 -38.31 -20.75
C PRO A 694 4.05 -37.66 -21.45
N ALA A 695 5.26 -37.96 -20.97
CA ALA A 695 6.47 -37.30 -21.42
C ALA A 695 6.65 -37.47 -22.94
N ALA A 696 6.70 -36.35 -23.67
CA ALA A 696 7.25 -36.33 -25.00
C ALA A 696 8.67 -36.92 -24.96
N LYS A 697 9.08 -37.61 -26.05
CA LYS A 697 10.33 -38.40 -26.14
C LYS A 697 11.50 -37.72 -25.40
N PRO A 698 12.28 -38.46 -24.59
CA PRO A 698 13.37 -37.89 -23.81
C PRO A 698 14.33 -37.04 -24.66
N ALA A 699 14.27 -35.72 -24.46
CA ALA A 699 15.30 -34.83 -24.94
C ALA A 699 16.61 -35.06 -24.15
N GLN A 700 17.74 -34.71 -24.75
CA GLN A 700 19.07 -34.95 -24.19
C GLN A 700 19.23 -34.33 -22.78
N PRO A 701 20.08 -34.92 -21.90
CA PRO A 701 20.26 -34.46 -20.53
C PRO A 701 20.91 -33.07 -20.47
N ALA A 702 20.06 -32.03 -20.41
CA ALA A 702 20.47 -30.64 -20.45
C ALA A 702 20.56 -30.03 -19.05
N GLY A 703 21.79 -29.71 -18.63
CA GLY A 703 22.08 -28.90 -17.44
C GLY A 703 22.17 -29.68 -16.13
N LYS A 704 22.86 -29.08 -15.15
CA LYS A 704 22.84 -29.56 -13.75
C LYS A 704 21.44 -29.33 -13.20
N SER A 705 20.76 -30.40 -12.77
CA SER A 705 19.46 -30.30 -12.11
C SER A 705 19.54 -29.34 -10.92
N ALA A 706 18.55 -28.44 -10.79
CA ALA A 706 18.47 -27.55 -9.64
C ALA A 706 18.46 -28.37 -8.33
N PRO A 707 19.22 -27.98 -7.29
CA PRO A 707 19.34 -28.77 -6.08
C PRO A 707 17.97 -28.92 -5.40
N LEU A 708 17.57 -30.17 -5.18
CA LEU A 708 16.29 -30.50 -4.54
C LEU A 708 16.18 -29.87 -3.14
N PRO A 709 14.97 -29.44 -2.73
CA PRO A 709 14.75 -28.86 -1.41
C PRO A 709 15.04 -29.90 -0.31
N GLN A 710 15.85 -29.49 0.67
CA GLN A 710 16.15 -30.30 1.84
C GLN A 710 15.07 -30.05 2.89
N VAL A 711 14.28 -31.08 3.20
CA VAL A 711 13.21 -31.03 4.20
C VAL A 711 13.50 -32.07 5.27
N ASP A 712 13.56 -31.63 6.52
CA ASP A 712 13.84 -32.43 7.70
C ASP A 712 12.70 -32.25 8.72
N VAL A 713 12.06 -33.35 9.13
CA VAL A 713 10.95 -33.36 10.09
C VAL A 713 11.26 -34.34 11.21
N HIS A 714 11.46 -33.83 12.43
CA HIS A 714 11.96 -34.65 13.55
C HIS A 714 10.86 -35.54 14.13
N SER A 715 9.63 -35.04 14.26
CA SER A 715 8.46 -35.80 14.71
C SER A 715 7.19 -35.40 13.96
N ILE A 716 6.33 -36.38 13.69
CA ILE A 716 4.97 -36.24 13.14
C ILE A 716 4.04 -37.11 13.99
N HIS A 717 3.32 -36.50 14.92
CA HIS A 717 2.31 -37.14 15.74
C HIS A 717 0.96 -37.12 15.02
N VAL A 718 0.36 -38.30 14.88
CA VAL A 718 -0.95 -38.53 14.25
C VAL A 718 -1.97 -38.83 15.33
N GLN A 719 -3.14 -38.21 15.26
CA GLN A 719 -4.25 -38.44 16.19
C GLN A 719 -5.57 -38.62 15.44
N ASN A 720 -6.34 -39.65 15.82
CA ASN A 720 -7.68 -39.94 15.29
C ASN A 720 -7.74 -40.05 13.75
N GLY A 721 -6.65 -40.51 13.12
CA GLY A 721 -6.57 -40.65 11.67
C GLY A 721 -7.48 -41.74 11.11
N ALA A 722 -7.83 -41.62 9.84
CA ALA A 722 -8.56 -42.63 9.08
C ALA A 722 -8.02 -42.79 7.65
N VAL A 723 -8.01 -44.01 7.16
CA VAL A 723 -7.73 -44.36 5.77
C VAL A 723 -8.86 -45.24 5.27
N GLU A 724 -9.53 -44.78 4.23
CA GLU A 724 -10.59 -45.51 3.54
C GLU A 724 -9.95 -46.18 2.30
N PHE A 725 -10.01 -47.50 2.23
CA PHE A 725 -9.49 -48.28 1.10
C PHE A 725 -10.64 -48.90 0.32
N ALA A 726 -10.57 -48.85 -1.01
CA ALA A 726 -11.54 -49.51 -1.89
C ALA A 726 -10.84 -50.14 -3.10
N ASP A 727 -11.38 -51.26 -3.59
CA ASP A 727 -10.92 -51.98 -4.77
C ASP A 727 -12.10 -52.34 -5.68
N HIS A 728 -12.28 -51.52 -6.72
CA HIS A 728 -13.27 -51.69 -7.78
C HIS A 728 -12.79 -52.66 -8.88
N GLY A 729 -11.67 -53.36 -8.66
CA GLY A 729 -11.26 -54.53 -9.45
C GLY A 729 -11.92 -55.83 -8.99
N MET A 730 -12.68 -55.82 -7.89
CA MET A 730 -13.43 -56.97 -7.37
C MET A 730 -14.88 -57.00 -7.87
N THR A 731 -15.63 -58.07 -7.59
CA THR A 731 -17.06 -58.15 -7.95
C THR A 731 -17.81 -59.02 -6.93
N PRO A 732 -18.58 -58.43 -5.98
CA PRO A 732 -18.81 -56.99 -5.78
C PRO A 732 -17.53 -56.25 -5.35
N ASP A 733 -17.56 -54.92 -5.44
CA ASP A 733 -16.47 -54.05 -4.99
C ASP A 733 -16.07 -54.32 -3.54
N PHE A 734 -14.77 -54.23 -3.25
CA PHE A 734 -14.27 -54.28 -1.87
C PHE A 734 -14.12 -52.87 -1.29
N ALA A 735 -14.46 -52.70 -0.01
CA ALA A 735 -14.14 -51.50 0.76
C ALA A 735 -13.89 -51.85 2.24
N THR A 736 -12.93 -51.18 2.88
CA THR A 736 -12.62 -51.31 4.30
C THR A 736 -12.11 -49.98 4.88
N ARG A 737 -12.25 -49.80 6.20
CA ARG A 737 -11.91 -48.56 6.90
C ARG A 737 -10.91 -48.81 8.02
N MET A 738 -9.68 -48.31 7.85
CA MET A 738 -8.77 -48.07 8.97
C MET A 738 -9.16 -46.75 9.65
N HIS A 739 -9.23 -46.72 10.98
CA HIS A 739 -9.59 -45.53 11.75
C HIS A 739 -9.07 -45.56 13.20
N HIS A 740 -9.17 -44.42 13.89
CA HIS A 740 -8.52 -44.17 15.19
C HIS A 740 -6.99 -44.35 15.13
N LEU A 741 -6.40 -44.13 13.94
CA LEU A 741 -4.96 -44.22 13.74
C LEU A 741 -4.26 -43.16 14.61
N ARG A 742 -3.33 -43.62 15.46
CA ARG A 742 -2.60 -42.83 16.45
C ARG A 742 -1.15 -43.31 16.56
N GLY A 743 -0.21 -42.41 16.84
CA GLY A 743 1.22 -42.74 16.90
C GLY A 743 2.10 -41.64 16.30
N SER A 744 3.36 -41.96 16.00
CA SER A 744 4.29 -41.01 15.39
C SER A 744 5.12 -41.55 14.23
N ILE A 745 5.58 -40.61 13.40
CA ILE A 745 6.64 -40.79 12.41
C ILE A 745 7.83 -39.91 12.83
N GLN A 746 9.02 -40.49 12.94
CA GLN A 746 10.22 -39.83 13.48
C GLN A 746 11.32 -39.72 12.42
N ASN A 747 12.06 -38.61 12.41
CA ASN A 747 13.23 -38.35 11.56
C ASN A 747 13.00 -38.53 10.05
N LEU A 748 11.86 -38.05 9.54
CA LEU A 748 11.54 -38.01 8.13
C LEU A 748 12.45 -36.97 7.42
N SER A 749 13.23 -37.37 6.42
CA SER A 749 14.18 -36.49 5.73
C SER A 749 14.20 -36.72 4.22
N THR A 750 14.35 -35.65 3.44
CA THR A 750 14.63 -35.74 1.98
C THR A 750 16.13 -35.81 1.65
N ARG A 751 17.02 -35.77 2.66
CA ARG A 751 18.46 -35.97 2.46
C ARG A 751 18.72 -37.43 2.05
N ALA A 752 19.67 -37.64 1.14
CA ALA A 752 20.08 -38.98 0.73
C ALA A 752 20.51 -39.83 1.94
N GLY A 753 20.03 -41.08 2.00
CA GLY A 753 20.21 -41.96 3.16
C GLY A 753 19.29 -41.68 4.36
N GLY A 754 18.43 -40.65 4.30
CA GLY A 754 17.42 -40.40 5.33
C GLY A 754 16.39 -41.52 5.41
N ARG A 755 16.16 -42.05 6.61
CA ARG A 755 15.12 -43.06 6.92
C ARG A 755 14.24 -42.56 8.05
N GLY A 756 12.95 -42.37 7.76
CA GLY A 756 11.93 -42.04 8.76
C GLY A 756 11.36 -43.31 9.38
N ARG A 757 11.23 -43.35 10.72
CA ARG A 757 10.66 -44.48 11.48
C ARG A 757 9.18 -44.26 11.74
N ILE A 758 8.34 -45.28 11.53
CA ILE A 758 6.88 -45.24 11.71
C ILE A 758 6.48 -46.11 12.91
N THR A 759 5.57 -45.61 13.74
CA THR A 759 4.88 -46.35 14.79
C THR A 759 3.44 -45.83 14.84
N LEU A 760 2.48 -46.60 14.33
CA LEU A 760 1.05 -46.23 14.33
C LEU A 760 0.21 -47.45 14.75
N ASP A 761 -0.79 -47.24 15.59
CA ASP A 761 -1.82 -48.23 15.92
C ASP A 761 -3.22 -47.69 15.60
N GLY A 762 -4.16 -48.57 15.28
CA GLY A 762 -5.54 -48.21 15.00
C GLY A 762 -6.46 -49.43 14.93
N ALA A 763 -7.71 -49.19 14.50
CA ALA A 763 -8.71 -50.24 14.32
C ALA A 763 -9.14 -50.34 12.85
N VAL A 764 -9.48 -51.56 12.42
CA VAL A 764 -9.99 -51.89 11.08
C VAL A 764 -11.45 -52.32 11.19
N ASP A 765 -12.30 -51.67 10.40
CA ASP A 765 -13.76 -51.79 10.48
C ASP A 765 -14.24 -51.71 11.95
N GLN A 766 -15.10 -52.59 12.44
CA GLN A 766 -15.67 -52.45 13.79
C GLN A 766 -14.74 -52.94 14.93
N TYR A 767 -14.10 -54.11 14.73
CA TYR A 767 -13.43 -54.87 15.80
C TYR A 767 -12.01 -55.37 15.47
N GLY A 768 -11.54 -55.17 14.24
CA GLY A 768 -10.17 -55.48 13.87
C GLY A 768 -9.17 -54.48 14.43
N GLU A 769 -7.93 -54.91 14.62
CA GLU A 769 -6.80 -54.07 15.00
C GLU A 769 -5.78 -54.01 13.85
N VAL A 770 -5.06 -52.88 13.75
CA VAL A 770 -3.87 -52.75 12.90
C VAL A 770 -2.74 -52.05 13.68
N LYS A 771 -1.56 -52.64 13.65
CA LYS A 771 -0.31 -52.05 14.13
C LYS A 771 0.69 -51.94 12.98
N VAL A 772 1.24 -50.76 12.79
CA VAL A 772 2.25 -50.44 11.76
C VAL A 772 3.55 -50.07 12.46
N ARG A 773 4.64 -50.77 12.13
CA ARG A 773 6.00 -50.49 12.61
C ARG A 773 6.95 -50.53 11.41
N GLY A 774 8.00 -49.71 11.40
CA GLY A 774 9.00 -49.80 10.32
C GLY A 774 9.89 -48.57 10.18
N ALA A 775 10.76 -48.58 9.15
CA ALA A 775 11.54 -47.43 8.72
C ALA A 775 11.74 -47.40 7.20
N LEU A 776 11.31 -46.30 6.55
CA LEU A 776 11.37 -46.11 5.10
C LEU A 776 12.15 -44.85 4.70
N SER A 777 12.75 -44.84 3.51
CA SER A 777 13.34 -43.64 2.92
C SER A 777 12.30 -42.88 2.07
N PRO A 778 11.99 -41.60 2.35
CA PRO A 778 10.92 -40.88 1.64
C PRO A 778 11.20 -40.59 0.16
N THR A 779 12.48 -40.44 -0.20
CA THR A 779 12.94 -40.14 -1.57
C THR A 779 13.42 -41.38 -2.33
N SER A 780 13.76 -42.45 -1.61
CA SER A 780 14.27 -43.72 -2.12
C SER A 780 13.52 -44.92 -1.52
N PRO A 781 12.17 -44.98 -1.60
CA PRO A 781 11.39 -46.02 -0.93
C PRO A 781 11.65 -47.43 -1.49
N THR A 782 12.16 -47.55 -2.73
CA THR A 782 12.56 -48.83 -3.33
C THR A 782 13.94 -49.31 -2.90
N ASP A 783 14.73 -48.48 -2.22
CA ASP A 783 16.16 -48.73 -2.00
C ASP A 783 16.44 -49.01 -0.52
N SER A 784 15.63 -48.46 0.39
CA SER A 784 15.64 -48.82 1.81
C SER A 784 14.27 -48.60 2.47
N THR A 785 13.49 -49.67 2.55
CA THR A 785 12.21 -49.74 3.29
C THR A 785 12.15 -51.03 4.09
N ASP A 786 11.69 -50.94 5.33
CA ASP A 786 11.47 -52.07 6.24
C ASP A 786 10.14 -51.79 6.96
N ILE A 787 9.08 -52.54 6.64
CA ILE A 787 7.73 -52.31 7.18
C ILE A 787 7.13 -53.63 7.68
N HIS A 788 6.67 -53.61 8.93
CA HIS A 788 5.87 -54.64 9.57
C HIS A 788 4.44 -54.13 9.77
N LEU A 789 3.48 -54.84 9.18
CA LEU A 789 2.05 -54.66 9.42
C LEU A 789 1.56 -55.88 10.21
N ASP A 790 0.99 -55.64 11.38
CA ASP A 790 0.33 -56.65 12.22
C ASP A 790 -1.16 -56.32 12.25
N PHE A 791 -1.97 -57.16 11.63
CA PHE A 791 -3.44 -57.08 11.69
C PHE A 791 -3.97 -58.22 12.54
N HIS A 792 -4.94 -57.93 13.41
CA HIS A 792 -5.52 -58.93 14.30
C HIS A 792 -7.05 -58.81 14.36
N ASN A 793 -7.74 -59.94 14.54
CA ASN A 793 -9.21 -60.03 14.61
C ASN A 793 -9.97 -59.43 13.41
N LEU A 794 -9.41 -59.51 12.19
CA LEU A 794 -10.14 -59.12 10.98
C LEU A 794 -11.28 -60.12 10.72
N ALA A 795 -12.46 -59.63 10.36
CA ALA A 795 -13.61 -60.49 10.04
C ALA A 795 -13.53 -61.00 8.58
N LEU A 796 -13.41 -62.32 8.39
CA LEU A 796 -13.21 -62.90 7.05
C LEU A 796 -14.39 -62.66 6.10
N ASN A 797 -15.60 -62.51 6.63
CA ASN A 797 -16.78 -62.20 5.82
C ASN A 797 -16.75 -60.80 5.17
N ASN A 798 -15.98 -59.84 5.70
CA ASN A 798 -15.71 -58.57 5.02
C ASN A 798 -14.79 -58.75 3.79
N LEU A 799 -13.98 -59.81 3.76
CA LEU A 799 -13.05 -60.11 2.67
C LEU A 799 -13.65 -61.01 1.57
N ASN A 800 -14.96 -61.28 1.63
CA ASN A 800 -15.69 -62.04 0.62
C ASN A 800 -15.42 -61.61 -0.84
N PRO A 801 -15.32 -60.31 -1.19
CA PRO A 801 -14.93 -59.89 -2.54
C PRO A 801 -13.65 -60.55 -3.08
N TYR A 802 -12.67 -60.82 -2.22
CA TYR A 802 -11.43 -61.50 -2.60
C TYR A 802 -11.59 -63.03 -2.61
N SER A 803 -12.26 -63.64 -1.63
CA SER A 803 -12.44 -65.10 -1.59
C SER A 803 -13.33 -65.61 -2.72
N MET A 804 -14.36 -64.84 -3.09
CA MET A 804 -15.24 -65.14 -4.21
C MET A 804 -14.49 -65.04 -5.55
N ASN A 805 -13.78 -63.94 -5.81
CA ASN A 805 -13.07 -63.75 -7.07
C ASN A 805 -11.88 -64.71 -7.26
N PHE A 806 -10.99 -64.83 -6.26
CA PHE A 806 -9.74 -65.58 -6.41
C PHE A 806 -9.84 -67.05 -6.04
N ALA A 807 -10.75 -67.41 -5.13
CA ALA A 807 -10.84 -68.75 -4.58
C ALA A 807 -12.14 -69.49 -4.93
N GLY A 808 -13.18 -68.78 -5.40
CA GLY A 808 -14.47 -69.35 -5.80
C GLY A 808 -15.45 -69.64 -4.67
N TRP A 809 -15.19 -69.16 -3.45
CA TRP A 809 -15.98 -69.50 -2.25
C TRP A 809 -16.39 -68.28 -1.42
N GLN A 810 -17.62 -68.30 -0.89
CA GLN A 810 -18.05 -67.38 0.16
C GLN A 810 -17.57 -67.87 1.54
N VAL A 811 -17.22 -66.94 2.43
CA VAL A 811 -17.01 -67.17 3.87
C VAL A 811 -18.18 -66.57 4.67
N LYS A 812 -18.78 -67.35 5.56
CA LYS A 812 -19.91 -66.93 6.41
C LYS A 812 -19.44 -66.28 7.71
N ASP A 813 -18.46 -66.89 8.37
CA ASP A 813 -17.83 -66.38 9.61
C ASP A 813 -16.38 -66.89 9.69
N GLY A 814 -15.62 -66.37 10.65
CA GLY A 814 -14.22 -66.69 10.92
C GLY A 814 -13.38 -65.43 11.05
N ARG A 815 -12.24 -65.54 11.75
CA ARG A 815 -11.31 -64.44 11.98
C ARG A 815 -9.95 -64.68 11.33
N LEU A 816 -9.28 -63.57 11.05
CA LEU A 816 -8.00 -63.51 10.35
C LEU A 816 -7.05 -62.58 11.11
N SER A 817 -5.82 -63.05 11.29
CA SER A 817 -4.68 -62.22 11.68
C SER A 817 -3.56 -62.37 10.65
N LEU A 818 -2.85 -61.27 10.38
CA LEU A 818 -1.81 -61.17 9.35
C LEU A 818 -0.58 -60.48 9.92
N GLU A 819 0.56 -61.18 10.05
CA GLU A 819 1.87 -60.55 10.21
C GLU A 819 2.53 -60.42 8.84
N LEU A 820 2.67 -59.21 8.31
CA LEU A 820 3.27 -58.93 6.99
C LEU A 820 4.54 -58.10 7.18
N ARG A 821 5.70 -58.69 6.91
CA ARG A 821 7.01 -58.02 7.00
C ARG A 821 7.62 -57.88 5.62
N TYR A 822 7.79 -56.65 5.14
CA TYR A 822 8.40 -56.35 3.86
C TYR A 822 9.69 -55.56 4.06
N LEU A 823 10.82 -56.25 3.88
CA LEU A 823 12.13 -55.64 3.73
C LEU A 823 12.41 -55.43 2.24
N LEU A 824 12.88 -54.24 1.89
CA LEU A 824 13.16 -53.81 0.53
C LEU A 824 14.48 -53.04 0.51
N GLU A 825 15.52 -53.71 0.03
CA GLU A 825 16.88 -53.17 -0.06
C GLU A 825 17.34 -53.23 -1.52
N HIS A 826 17.80 -52.10 -2.07
CA HIS A 826 18.29 -52.01 -3.45
C HIS A 826 17.34 -52.66 -4.49
N ARG A 827 16.04 -52.40 -4.39
CA ARG A 827 14.96 -52.91 -5.27
C ARG A 827 14.72 -54.44 -5.17
N GLN A 828 15.36 -55.13 -4.24
CA GLN A 828 15.10 -56.54 -3.91
C GLN A 828 14.10 -56.63 -2.76
N LEU A 829 12.94 -57.23 -3.01
CA LEU A 829 11.90 -57.45 -2.02
C LEU A 829 12.12 -58.79 -1.31
N LYS A 830 12.09 -58.75 0.03
CA LYS A 830 11.95 -59.92 0.91
C LYS A 830 10.71 -59.72 1.80
N GLY A 831 9.64 -60.43 1.46
CA GLY A 831 8.41 -60.53 2.23
C GLY A 831 8.36 -61.79 3.09
N GLU A 832 8.02 -61.64 4.36
CA GLU A 832 7.61 -62.73 5.26
C GLU A 832 6.16 -62.47 5.65
N ASN A 833 5.24 -63.34 5.23
CA ASN A 833 3.81 -63.18 5.48
C ASN A 833 3.32 -64.39 6.29
N ARG A 834 2.87 -64.17 7.52
CA ARG A 834 2.23 -65.20 8.34
C ARG A 834 0.73 -64.93 8.41
N ILE A 835 -0.05 -65.96 8.11
CA ILE A 835 -1.51 -65.91 8.00
C ILE A 835 -2.09 -66.86 9.05
N VAL A 836 -2.81 -66.30 10.02
CA VAL A 836 -3.54 -67.06 11.04
C VAL A 836 -5.03 -66.90 10.79
N ILE A 837 -5.76 -68.02 10.72
CA ILE A 837 -7.22 -68.03 10.58
C ILE A 837 -7.83 -68.84 11.71
N ASP A 838 -8.83 -68.27 12.39
CA ASP A 838 -9.52 -68.88 13.53
C ASP A 838 -11.02 -69.11 13.19
N SER A 839 -11.49 -70.35 13.37
CA SER A 839 -12.90 -70.77 13.25
C SER A 839 -13.60 -70.40 11.91
N ILE A 840 -12.96 -70.69 10.77
CA ILE A 840 -13.49 -70.36 9.45
C ILE A 840 -14.70 -71.22 9.05
N GLN A 841 -15.79 -70.57 8.65
CA GLN A 841 -17.01 -71.23 8.16
C GLN A 841 -17.23 -70.92 6.69
N LEU A 842 -16.92 -71.89 5.82
CA LEU A 842 -17.17 -71.79 4.38
C LEU A 842 -18.67 -71.86 4.06
N GLY A 843 -19.10 -71.02 3.13
CA GLY A 843 -20.48 -70.94 2.64
C GLY A 843 -20.70 -71.78 1.39
N GLU A 844 -21.25 -71.13 0.38
CA GLU A 844 -21.54 -71.71 -0.93
C GLU A 844 -20.36 -71.53 -1.89
N GLU A 845 -20.23 -72.46 -2.84
CA GLU A 845 -19.24 -72.43 -3.92
C GLU A 845 -19.84 -71.73 -5.13
N LEU A 846 -19.12 -70.75 -5.67
CA LEU A 846 -19.53 -70.00 -6.86
C LEU A 846 -19.08 -70.75 -8.11
N GLN A 847 -20.03 -71.45 -8.74
CA GLN A 847 -19.80 -72.09 -10.04
C GLN A 847 -19.71 -71.01 -11.14
N GLY A 848 -18.49 -70.59 -11.45
CA GLY A 848 -18.21 -69.52 -12.42
C GLY A 848 -16.95 -69.77 -13.24
N ASP A 849 -17.05 -69.50 -14.55
CA ASP A 849 -16.12 -69.84 -15.64
C ASP A 849 -14.73 -69.12 -15.60
N LYS A 850 -14.32 -68.59 -14.44
CA LYS A 850 -13.12 -67.74 -14.28
C LYS A 850 -12.31 -67.98 -13.00
N SER A 851 -12.80 -68.75 -12.04
CA SER A 851 -12.10 -69.02 -10.78
C SER A 851 -11.63 -70.49 -10.75
N PRO A 852 -10.40 -70.78 -10.29
CA PRO A 852 -9.92 -72.15 -10.22
C PRO A 852 -10.73 -72.93 -9.16
N HIS A 853 -11.17 -74.15 -9.50
CA HIS A 853 -11.85 -75.06 -8.57
C HIS A 853 -10.88 -75.60 -7.51
N LEU A 854 -10.57 -74.76 -6.53
CA LEU A 854 -9.79 -75.15 -5.35
C LEU A 854 -10.71 -75.90 -4.37
N PRO A 855 -10.35 -77.11 -3.91
CA PRO A 855 -11.15 -77.88 -2.96
C PRO A 855 -10.98 -77.33 -1.53
N LEU A 856 -11.40 -76.08 -1.30
CA LEU A 856 -11.10 -75.34 -0.06
C LEU A 856 -11.66 -76.01 1.19
N ARG A 857 -12.80 -76.71 1.11
CA ARG A 857 -13.33 -77.51 2.23
C ARG A 857 -12.35 -78.60 2.68
N LEU A 858 -11.62 -79.23 1.74
CA LEU A 858 -10.57 -80.21 2.06
C LEU A 858 -9.29 -79.51 2.55
N ALA A 859 -8.93 -78.36 1.97
CA ALA A 859 -7.75 -77.61 2.41
C ALA A 859 -7.90 -77.08 3.85
N VAL A 860 -9.07 -76.53 4.21
CA VAL A 860 -9.39 -76.12 5.59
C VAL A 860 -9.30 -77.32 6.53
N ALA A 861 -10.02 -78.42 6.24
CA ALA A 861 -10.04 -79.62 7.09
C ALA A 861 -8.69 -80.38 7.20
N LEU A 862 -7.67 -80.01 6.42
CA LEU A 862 -6.30 -80.54 6.51
C LEU A 862 -5.30 -79.57 7.18
N LEU A 863 -5.68 -78.30 7.36
CA LEU A 863 -4.84 -77.25 7.95
C LEU A 863 -5.34 -76.78 9.31
N GLU A 864 -6.60 -77.04 9.64
CA GLU A 864 -7.27 -76.65 10.88
C GLU A 864 -6.85 -77.57 12.04
N ASP A 865 -6.36 -76.99 13.13
CA ASP A 865 -5.92 -77.69 14.33
C ASP A 865 -7.09 -78.10 15.25
N SER A 866 -6.78 -78.73 16.39
CA SER A 866 -7.78 -79.16 17.38
C SER A 866 -8.58 -78.02 18.03
N ASN A 867 -8.17 -76.77 17.82
CA ASN A 867 -8.75 -75.55 18.38
C ASN A 867 -9.52 -74.75 17.31
N GLY A 868 -9.60 -75.25 16.06
CA GLY A 868 -10.22 -74.56 14.94
C GLY A 868 -9.32 -73.51 14.28
N ARG A 869 -7.98 -73.65 14.38
CA ARG A 869 -7.01 -72.65 13.92
C ARG A 869 -6.10 -73.17 12.80
N ILE A 870 -5.89 -72.33 11.80
CA ILE A 870 -4.95 -72.49 10.69
C ILE A 870 -3.80 -71.48 10.88
N ASP A 871 -2.56 -71.89 10.65
CA ASP A 871 -1.36 -71.03 10.75
C ASP A 871 -0.42 -71.32 9.55
N LEU A 872 -0.12 -70.31 8.74
CA LEU A 872 0.56 -70.46 7.45
C LEU A 872 1.65 -69.40 7.22
N ASP A 873 2.90 -69.81 7.12
CA ASP A 873 4.02 -68.97 6.71
C ASP A 873 4.22 -69.02 5.18
N LEU A 874 4.07 -67.88 4.51
CA LEU A 874 4.19 -67.69 3.06
C LEU A 874 5.28 -66.64 2.72
N PRO A 875 6.55 -67.03 2.60
CA PRO A 875 7.61 -66.11 2.17
C PRO A 875 7.49 -65.74 0.69
N VAL A 876 7.77 -64.48 0.36
CA VAL A 876 7.77 -63.94 -1.01
C VAL A 876 9.10 -63.23 -1.25
N ALA A 877 9.79 -63.52 -2.34
CA ALA A 877 11.03 -62.82 -2.69
C ALA A 877 11.13 -62.57 -4.19
N GLY A 878 11.79 -61.47 -4.58
CA GLY A 878 12.01 -61.13 -5.99
C GLY A 878 12.48 -59.69 -6.21
N SER A 879 12.89 -59.38 -7.45
CA SER A 879 13.22 -58.02 -7.87
C SER A 879 11.96 -57.24 -8.25
N LEU A 880 11.96 -55.93 -8.00
CA LEU A 880 10.94 -55.03 -8.56
C LEU A 880 11.12 -54.71 -10.05
N ASP A 881 12.24 -55.13 -10.66
CA ASP A 881 12.55 -54.87 -12.08
C ASP A 881 12.20 -56.04 -13.02
N ASP A 882 12.10 -57.27 -12.50
CA ASP A 882 11.57 -58.45 -13.20
C ASP A 882 10.58 -59.23 -12.30
N PRO A 883 9.26 -58.96 -12.41
CA PRO A 883 8.26 -59.36 -11.41
C PRO A 883 7.79 -60.82 -11.54
N GLN A 884 8.71 -61.78 -11.63
CA GLN A 884 8.41 -63.23 -11.74
C GLN A 884 8.08 -63.87 -10.37
N PHE A 885 7.01 -63.40 -9.73
CA PHE A 885 6.57 -63.88 -8.41
C PHE A 885 5.88 -65.27 -8.49
N SER A 886 6.51 -66.29 -7.90
CA SER A 886 6.16 -67.71 -8.09
C SER A 886 5.16 -68.29 -7.06
N TYR A 887 4.08 -67.55 -6.80
CA TYR A 887 3.09 -67.81 -5.73
C TYR A 887 2.67 -69.29 -5.57
N GLY A 888 2.35 -69.99 -6.67
CA GLY A 888 1.82 -71.36 -6.63
C GLY A 888 2.77 -72.41 -6.05
N GLN A 889 4.09 -72.26 -6.21
CA GLN A 889 5.04 -73.22 -5.66
C GLN A 889 5.28 -73.04 -4.15
N VAL A 890 5.10 -71.83 -3.62
CA VAL A 890 5.27 -71.55 -2.19
C VAL A 890 4.13 -72.17 -1.39
N VAL A 891 2.88 -71.89 -1.80
CA VAL A 891 1.67 -72.40 -1.13
C VAL A 891 1.63 -73.93 -1.13
N TRP A 892 1.97 -74.58 -2.26
CA TRP A 892 1.99 -76.05 -2.34
C TRP A 892 3.07 -76.68 -1.44
N LYS A 893 4.27 -76.07 -1.35
CA LYS A 893 5.33 -76.54 -0.45
C LYS A 893 4.97 -76.37 1.03
N ALA A 894 4.27 -75.29 1.39
CA ALA A 894 3.75 -75.11 2.75
C ALA A 894 2.75 -76.22 3.11
N LEU A 895 1.78 -76.50 2.23
CA LEU A 895 0.75 -77.52 2.44
C LEU A 895 1.35 -78.93 2.68
N VAL A 896 2.27 -79.35 1.81
CA VAL A 896 2.88 -80.69 1.87
C VAL A 896 3.76 -80.88 3.12
N ASN A 897 4.44 -79.82 3.58
CA ASN A 897 5.28 -79.86 4.79
C ASN A 897 4.46 -79.96 6.10
N ILE A 898 3.19 -79.55 6.08
CA ILE A 898 2.27 -79.67 7.23
C ILE A 898 1.69 -81.09 7.27
N VAL A 899 1.14 -81.56 6.14
CA VAL A 899 0.50 -82.89 6.02
C VAL A 899 1.47 -84.04 6.36
N THR A 900 2.76 -83.89 6.08
CA THR A 900 3.79 -84.91 6.37
C THR A 900 4.17 -85.05 7.86
N LYS A 901 3.56 -84.28 8.77
CA LYS A 901 3.83 -84.35 10.23
C LYS A 901 2.65 -84.81 11.10
N VAL A 902 1.46 -85.05 10.54
CA VAL A 902 0.26 -85.43 11.33
C VAL A 902 -0.09 -86.90 11.14
N VAL A 903 0.50 -87.78 11.96
CA VAL A 903 0.09 -89.19 12.09
C VAL A 903 0.16 -89.65 13.55
N THR A 904 -0.82 -89.23 14.38
CA THR A 904 -1.45 -90.02 15.49
C THR A 904 -2.31 -89.14 16.42
N ALA A 905 -3.63 -89.09 16.19
CA ALA A 905 -4.70 -89.04 17.23
C ALA A 905 -6.10 -88.89 16.58
N PRO A 906 -7.15 -89.61 17.04
CA PRO A 906 -8.51 -89.45 16.52
C PRO A 906 -9.44 -88.60 17.40
N PHE A 907 -10.46 -88.03 16.75
CA PHE A 907 -11.71 -87.41 17.24
C PHE A 907 -11.95 -87.27 18.76
N ARG A 908 -12.16 -86.02 19.21
CA ARG A 908 -12.85 -85.70 20.47
C ARG A 908 -13.84 -84.52 20.41
N ALA A 909 -14.31 -84.18 19.20
CA ALA A 909 -15.26 -83.09 18.98
C ALA A 909 -16.70 -83.49 19.38
N LEU A 910 -17.09 -83.22 20.62
CA LEU A 910 -18.51 -83.13 21.03
C LEU A 910 -18.77 -82.37 22.36
N GLY A 911 -17.80 -81.55 22.82
CA GLY A 911 -17.91 -80.83 24.12
C GLY A 911 -18.52 -79.42 24.06
N ALA A 912 -18.31 -78.68 22.96
CA ALA A 912 -18.50 -77.22 22.94
C ALA A 912 -19.95 -76.71 22.78
N LEU A 913 -20.97 -77.59 22.77
CA LEU A 913 -22.37 -77.22 22.54
C LEU A 913 -23.21 -76.99 23.81
N LEU A 914 -22.59 -77.09 24.99
CA LEU A 914 -23.18 -76.70 26.27
C LEU A 914 -22.30 -75.62 26.90
N GLY A 915 -22.78 -74.37 26.88
CA GLY A 915 -21.94 -73.19 27.13
C GLY A 915 -21.35 -73.12 28.54
N GLY A 916 -20.04 -72.90 28.62
CA GLY A 916 -19.29 -72.88 29.89
C GLY A 916 -17.94 -72.17 29.86
N ASP A 917 -17.65 -71.37 28.82
CA ASP A 917 -16.44 -70.53 28.71
C ASP A 917 -16.79 -69.22 27.97
N GLY A 918 -16.08 -68.13 28.28
CA GLY A 918 -16.18 -66.86 27.52
C GLY A 918 -16.51 -65.56 28.28
N PHE A 919 -16.43 -65.53 29.62
CA PHE A 919 -16.55 -64.30 30.41
C PHE A 919 -15.23 -63.81 31.02
N ASP A 920 -14.34 -64.74 31.42
CA ASP A 920 -13.08 -64.44 32.12
C ASP A 920 -11.92 -64.09 31.15
N ASP A 921 -12.19 -64.03 29.85
CA ASP A 921 -11.19 -63.85 28.79
C ASP A 921 -11.00 -62.39 28.33
N ILE A 922 -11.51 -61.40 29.07
CA ILE A 922 -11.31 -59.98 28.71
C ILE A 922 -9.93 -59.54 29.21
N ARG A 923 -9.03 -59.13 28.32
CA ARG A 923 -7.61 -58.88 28.63
C ARG A 923 -7.16 -57.47 28.24
N PHE A 924 -6.10 -56.99 28.90
CA PHE A 924 -5.44 -55.71 28.63
C PHE A 924 -3.95 -55.91 28.33
N VAL A 925 -3.38 -55.06 27.48
CA VAL A 925 -1.93 -55.04 27.26
C VAL A 925 -1.20 -54.67 28.56
N ALA A 926 -0.15 -55.42 28.90
CA ALA A 926 0.63 -55.19 30.12
C ALA A 926 1.27 -53.80 30.12
N GLY A 927 1.11 -53.07 31.22
CA GLY A 927 1.48 -51.66 31.38
C GLY A 927 0.45 -50.65 30.84
N GLU A 928 -0.59 -51.08 30.12
CA GLU A 928 -1.53 -50.18 29.45
C GLU A 928 -2.97 -50.26 29.98
N ALA A 929 -3.66 -49.11 29.97
CA ALA A 929 -5.03 -48.96 30.49
C ALA A 929 -6.13 -48.97 29.41
N HIS A 930 -5.75 -49.05 28.13
CA HIS A 930 -6.68 -48.87 27.01
C HIS A 930 -7.28 -50.21 26.54
N VAL A 931 -8.54 -50.19 26.10
CA VAL A 931 -9.22 -51.39 25.56
C VAL A 931 -8.92 -51.50 24.06
N SER A 932 -8.24 -52.57 23.65
CA SER A 932 -7.92 -52.86 22.25
C SER A 932 -9.18 -53.22 21.44
N PRO A 933 -9.17 -53.11 20.10
CA PRO A 933 -10.35 -53.36 19.25
C PRO A 933 -11.05 -54.72 19.44
N PRO A 934 -10.35 -55.86 19.59
CA PRO A 934 -11.00 -57.16 19.82
C PRO A 934 -11.70 -57.25 21.17
N GLU A 935 -11.10 -56.67 22.21
CA GLU A 935 -11.60 -56.74 23.59
C GLU A 935 -12.86 -55.87 23.77
N ARG A 936 -13.03 -54.83 22.95
CA ARG A 936 -14.31 -54.11 22.83
C ARG A 936 -15.43 -55.01 22.30
N GLU A 937 -15.14 -55.95 21.40
CA GLU A 937 -16.16 -56.88 20.89
C GLU A 937 -16.67 -57.81 22.00
N LYS A 938 -15.77 -58.30 22.86
CA LYS A 938 -16.14 -59.10 24.04
C LYS A 938 -17.04 -58.28 24.98
N LEU A 939 -16.64 -57.06 25.30
CA LEU A 939 -17.43 -56.14 26.16
C LEU A 939 -18.80 -55.78 25.56
N ASP A 940 -18.88 -55.50 24.25
CA ASP A 940 -20.14 -55.22 23.55
C ASP A 940 -21.06 -56.45 23.53
N LYS A 941 -20.51 -57.66 23.34
CA LYS A 941 -21.25 -58.93 23.44
C LYS A 941 -21.82 -59.16 24.85
N VAL A 942 -21.05 -58.86 25.91
CA VAL A 942 -21.53 -58.92 27.30
C VAL A 942 -22.63 -57.89 27.56
N ALA A 943 -22.47 -56.65 27.07
CA ALA A 943 -23.50 -55.61 27.19
C ALA A 943 -24.81 -55.99 26.47
N ALA A 944 -24.72 -56.54 25.26
CA ALA A 944 -25.87 -57.05 24.50
C ALA A 944 -26.55 -58.25 25.19
N LEU A 945 -25.80 -59.09 25.91
CA LEU A 945 -26.36 -60.15 26.74
C LEU A 945 -27.06 -59.60 28.00
N MET A 946 -26.48 -58.61 28.67
CA MET A 946 -27.09 -57.92 29.82
C MET A 946 -28.39 -57.21 29.44
N ALA A 947 -28.46 -56.58 28.26
CA ALA A 947 -29.70 -56.01 27.73
C ALA A 947 -30.80 -57.07 27.54
N LYS A 948 -30.45 -58.26 27.05
CA LYS A 948 -31.36 -59.42 26.91
C LYS A 948 -31.68 -60.13 28.25
N ARG A 949 -31.00 -59.79 29.35
CA ARG A 949 -31.13 -60.44 30.66
C ARG A 949 -31.29 -59.39 31.77
N PRO A 950 -32.48 -58.78 31.97
CA PRO A 950 -32.67 -57.63 32.87
C PRO A 950 -32.28 -57.88 34.34
N LYS A 951 -32.30 -59.13 34.81
CA LYS A 951 -31.85 -59.55 36.16
C LYS A 951 -30.33 -59.60 36.36
N MET A 952 -29.54 -59.44 35.29
CA MET A 952 -28.07 -59.54 35.33
C MET A 952 -27.45 -58.20 35.77
N GLN A 953 -26.57 -58.25 36.77
CA GLN A 953 -25.71 -57.16 37.22
C GLN A 953 -24.25 -57.58 37.06
N LEU A 954 -23.37 -56.60 36.89
CA LEU A 954 -21.96 -56.79 36.58
C LEU A 954 -21.10 -55.83 37.40
N ALA A 955 -20.20 -56.35 38.23
CA ALA A 955 -19.16 -55.56 38.85
C ALA A 955 -17.84 -55.80 38.11
N ILE A 956 -17.18 -54.71 37.71
CA ILE A 956 -15.91 -54.75 36.97
C ILE A 956 -14.79 -54.32 37.92
N SER A 957 -13.88 -55.24 38.24
CA SER A 957 -12.62 -54.97 38.94
C SER A 957 -11.48 -54.82 37.94
N GLY A 958 -10.73 -53.73 38.05
CA GLY A 958 -9.49 -53.58 37.30
C GLY A 958 -8.48 -54.68 37.65
N GLY A 959 -7.94 -55.38 36.66
CA GLY A 959 -6.87 -56.35 36.86
C GLY A 959 -5.47 -55.74 36.76
N TYR A 960 -4.55 -56.20 37.61
CA TYR A 960 -3.10 -55.95 37.46
C TYR A 960 -2.28 -57.21 37.74
N ALA A 961 -1.23 -57.42 36.95
CA ALA A 961 -0.28 -58.51 37.09
C ALA A 961 1.08 -57.93 37.54
N PRO A 962 1.45 -58.04 38.85
CA PRO A 962 2.56 -57.28 39.43
C PRO A 962 3.88 -57.36 38.66
N ASP A 963 4.26 -58.54 38.19
CA ASP A 963 5.56 -58.75 37.55
C ASP A 963 5.60 -58.20 36.11
N GLU A 964 4.57 -58.42 35.30
CA GLU A 964 4.55 -57.95 33.91
C GLU A 964 4.15 -56.49 33.77
N ASP A 965 3.14 -56.03 34.51
CA ASP A 965 2.78 -54.61 34.53
C ASP A 965 3.94 -53.74 35.07
N SER A 966 4.69 -54.20 36.08
CA SER A 966 5.87 -53.46 36.55
C SER A 966 6.97 -53.40 35.49
N LYS A 967 7.25 -54.50 34.77
CA LYS A 967 8.24 -54.52 33.69
C LYS A 967 7.87 -53.55 32.57
N GLN A 968 6.62 -53.57 32.10
CA GLN A 968 6.20 -52.68 31.00
C GLN A 968 6.02 -51.23 31.45
N LEU A 969 5.57 -50.95 32.68
CA LEU A 969 5.55 -49.59 33.23
C LEU A 969 6.96 -49.02 33.42
N ALA A 970 7.90 -49.81 33.96
CA ALA A 970 9.30 -49.41 34.06
C ALA A 970 9.90 -49.12 32.69
N ARG A 971 9.64 -50.00 31.71
CA ARG A 971 10.02 -49.80 30.31
C ARG A 971 9.45 -48.53 29.72
N ALA A 972 8.14 -48.30 29.85
CA ALA A 972 7.49 -47.10 29.33
C ALA A 972 8.10 -45.83 29.96
N ARG A 973 8.33 -45.82 31.27
CA ARG A 973 8.95 -44.68 31.99
C ARG A 973 10.38 -44.38 31.54
N VAL A 974 11.19 -45.40 31.22
CA VAL A 974 12.57 -45.23 30.74
C VAL A 974 12.59 -44.89 29.25
N ASP A 975 11.92 -45.67 28.41
CA ASP A 975 11.91 -45.49 26.95
C ASP A 975 11.26 -44.15 26.56
N ALA A 976 10.18 -43.71 27.21
CA ALA A 976 9.57 -42.40 26.98
C ALA A 976 10.48 -41.23 27.41
N ALA A 977 11.25 -41.39 28.50
CA ALA A 977 12.21 -40.38 28.92
C ALA A 977 13.42 -40.29 27.97
N VAL A 978 13.86 -41.41 27.40
CA VAL A 978 14.87 -41.44 26.34
C VAL A 978 14.34 -40.76 25.08
N LEU A 979 13.12 -41.08 24.64
CA LEU A 979 12.47 -40.42 23.50
C LEU A 979 12.31 -38.90 23.72
N ALA A 980 11.90 -38.48 24.92
CA ALA A 980 11.80 -37.06 25.29
C ALA A 980 13.18 -36.36 25.29
N ALA A 981 14.22 -36.99 25.83
CA ALA A 981 15.60 -36.49 25.79
C ALA A 981 16.20 -36.48 24.37
N ALA A 982 15.70 -37.34 23.47
CA ALA A 982 16.00 -37.32 22.04
C ALA A 982 15.18 -36.29 21.24
N GLY A 983 14.26 -35.55 21.89
CA GLY A 983 13.42 -34.53 21.23
C GLY A 983 12.12 -35.07 20.59
N HIS A 984 11.79 -36.34 20.82
CA HIS A 984 10.62 -37.05 20.30
C HIS A 984 9.66 -37.45 21.45
N ALA A 985 9.33 -36.52 22.36
CA ALA A 985 8.49 -36.83 23.51
C ALA A 985 7.11 -37.40 23.06
N PRO A 986 6.72 -38.60 23.51
CA PRO A 986 5.44 -39.19 23.13
C PRO A 986 4.27 -38.41 23.72
N MET A 987 3.13 -38.40 23.02
CA MET A 987 1.88 -37.82 23.51
C MET A 987 1.09 -38.79 24.40
N ASP A 988 0.14 -38.27 25.16
CA ASP A 988 -0.85 -39.09 25.87
C ASP A 988 -1.61 -39.99 24.89
N ASP A 989 -1.89 -41.24 25.29
CA ASP A 989 -2.49 -42.29 24.47
C ASP A 989 -1.72 -42.64 23.15
N GLU A 990 -0.46 -42.23 22.99
CA GLU A 990 0.37 -42.59 21.84
C GLU A 990 1.08 -43.95 22.03
N PRO A 991 1.06 -44.87 21.04
CA PRO A 991 1.86 -46.11 21.09
C PRO A 991 3.37 -45.81 21.08
N LEU A 992 4.09 -46.39 22.03
CA LEU A 992 5.49 -46.05 22.27
C LEU A 992 6.43 -46.59 21.17
N ALA A 993 7.14 -45.68 20.50
CA ALA A 993 8.09 -46.02 19.44
C ALA A 993 9.29 -46.85 19.95
N SER A 994 9.76 -47.79 19.13
CA SER A 994 10.94 -48.60 19.45
C SER A 994 12.24 -47.79 19.37
N LEU A 995 13.02 -47.78 20.44
CA LEU A 995 14.35 -47.15 20.47
C LEU A 995 15.33 -47.85 19.51
N ASP A 996 15.90 -47.09 18.60
CA ASP A 996 17.00 -47.57 17.74
C ASP A 996 18.35 -47.29 18.41
N LEU A 997 18.95 -48.34 18.96
CA LEU A 997 20.23 -48.23 19.67
C LEU A 997 21.40 -47.94 18.71
N LYS A 998 21.23 -48.06 17.38
CA LYS A 998 22.24 -47.65 16.39
C LYS A 998 22.22 -46.14 16.11
N ASP A 999 21.11 -45.46 16.41
CA ASP A 999 20.95 -44.03 16.17
C ASP A 999 21.77 -43.19 17.16
N ALA A 1000 22.52 -42.21 16.66
CA ALA A 1000 23.43 -41.40 17.47
C ALA A 1000 22.71 -40.43 18.44
N GLN A 1001 21.52 -39.96 18.08
CA GLN A 1001 20.69 -39.07 18.90
C GLN A 1001 20.05 -39.86 20.05
N ILE A 1002 19.56 -41.08 19.78
CA ILE A 1002 19.11 -42.03 20.81
C ILE A 1002 20.26 -42.45 21.74
N GLN A 1003 21.45 -42.77 21.21
CA GLN A 1003 22.64 -43.07 22.05
C GLN A 1003 23.02 -41.88 22.96
N SER A 1004 22.90 -40.64 22.48
CA SER A 1004 23.14 -39.43 23.28
C SER A 1004 22.06 -39.23 24.35
N ALA A 1005 20.80 -39.44 24.00
CA ALA A 1005 19.67 -39.34 24.92
C ALA A 1005 19.76 -40.39 26.05
N ILE A 1006 20.11 -41.64 25.74
CA ILE A 1006 20.33 -42.71 26.74
C ILE A 1006 21.42 -42.31 27.74
N LYS A 1007 22.57 -41.80 27.28
CA LYS A 1007 23.64 -41.30 28.16
C LYS A 1007 23.16 -40.14 29.03
N THR A 1008 22.32 -39.26 28.48
CA THR A 1008 21.76 -38.09 29.19
C THR A 1008 20.80 -38.51 30.30
N VAL A 1009 19.82 -39.37 30.00
CA VAL A 1009 18.84 -39.88 30.99
C VAL A 1009 19.53 -40.74 32.04
N TYR A 1010 20.49 -41.58 31.65
CA TYR A 1010 21.29 -42.37 32.60
C TYR A 1010 22.10 -41.46 33.54
N GLY A 1011 22.73 -40.41 33.01
CA GLY A 1011 23.44 -39.40 33.80
C GLY A 1011 22.56 -38.60 34.77
N GLN A 1012 21.24 -38.60 34.56
CA GLN A 1012 20.23 -37.99 35.44
C GLN A 1012 19.66 -38.99 36.46
N ARG A 1013 19.28 -40.21 36.03
CA ARG A 1013 18.61 -41.23 36.88
C ARG A 1013 19.57 -42.07 37.71
N ILE A 1014 20.73 -42.42 37.15
CA ILE A 1014 21.72 -43.33 37.78
C ILE A 1014 22.96 -42.56 38.24
N GLY A 1015 23.40 -41.58 37.46
CA GLY A 1015 24.41 -40.60 37.86
C GLY A 1015 25.64 -40.53 36.97
N ARG A 1016 26.18 -39.32 36.82
CA ARG A 1016 27.28 -38.98 35.88
C ARG A 1016 28.60 -39.70 36.19
N LEU A 1017 28.91 -39.97 37.45
CA LEU A 1017 30.16 -40.68 37.82
C LEU A 1017 30.17 -42.12 37.32
N LYS A 1018 29.05 -42.85 37.46
CA LYS A 1018 28.94 -44.22 36.95
C LYS A 1018 29.00 -44.24 35.42
N LEU A 1019 28.33 -43.28 34.75
CA LEU A 1019 28.40 -43.11 33.30
C LEU A 1019 29.85 -42.95 32.80
N LEU A 1020 30.63 -42.07 33.44
CA LEU A 1020 32.03 -41.86 33.13
C LEU A 1020 32.85 -43.16 33.24
N GLY A 1021 32.61 -43.95 34.30
CA GLY A 1021 33.24 -45.26 34.50
C GLY A 1021 32.97 -46.27 33.38
N HIS A 1022 31.78 -46.25 32.76
CA HIS A 1022 31.50 -47.07 31.57
C HIS A 1022 32.15 -46.49 30.30
N THR A 1023 32.16 -45.17 30.10
CA THR A 1023 32.70 -44.54 28.89
C THR A 1023 34.22 -44.46 28.82
N LEU A 1024 34.91 -44.49 29.96
CA LEU A 1024 36.37 -44.32 30.05
C LEU A 1024 37.13 -45.65 30.23
N LYS A 1025 36.43 -46.78 30.33
CA LYS A 1025 37.06 -48.10 30.47
C LYS A 1025 37.72 -48.53 29.14
N PRO A 1026 39.05 -48.76 29.08
CA PRO A 1026 39.68 -49.29 27.88
C PRO A 1026 39.11 -50.66 27.51
N GLY A 1027 38.75 -50.85 26.24
CA GLY A 1027 38.05 -52.07 25.78
C GLY A 1027 36.62 -52.24 26.31
N GLY A 1028 36.00 -51.18 26.86
CA GLY A 1028 34.58 -51.19 27.24
C GLY A 1028 33.64 -51.22 26.01
N PRO A 1029 32.36 -51.60 26.21
CA PRO A 1029 31.36 -51.58 25.15
C PRO A 1029 31.15 -50.15 24.62
N SER A 1030 30.83 -50.02 23.34
CA SER A 1030 30.68 -48.73 22.67
C SER A 1030 29.43 -48.68 21.78
N GLY A 1031 29.11 -47.49 21.23
CA GLY A 1031 27.96 -47.30 20.35
C GLY A 1031 26.66 -47.90 20.88
N ALA A 1032 26.07 -48.81 20.10
CA ALA A 1032 24.81 -49.48 20.41
C ALA A 1032 24.91 -50.45 21.61
N GLU A 1033 26.06 -51.08 21.85
CA GLU A 1033 26.24 -52.01 22.97
C GLU A 1033 26.26 -51.25 24.31
N LEU A 1034 26.96 -50.11 24.34
CA LEU A 1034 26.94 -49.21 25.49
C LEU A 1034 25.52 -48.67 25.75
N ALA A 1035 24.82 -48.26 24.68
CA ALA A 1035 23.45 -47.78 24.80
C ALA A 1035 22.49 -48.87 25.32
N LYS A 1036 22.68 -50.13 24.89
CA LYS A 1036 21.95 -51.27 25.46
C LYS A 1036 22.24 -51.44 26.96
N LEU A 1037 23.52 -51.51 27.35
CA LEU A 1037 23.91 -51.68 28.76
C LEU A 1037 23.32 -50.59 29.66
N LEU A 1038 23.48 -49.32 29.27
CA LEU A 1038 22.96 -48.18 30.03
C LEU A 1038 21.43 -48.20 30.12
N ARG A 1039 20.73 -48.62 29.06
CA ARG A 1039 19.27 -48.78 29.07
C ARG A 1039 18.83 -49.91 30.00
N ASP A 1040 19.44 -51.09 29.88
CA ASP A 1040 19.05 -52.27 30.64
C ASP A 1040 19.33 -52.08 32.15
N GLU A 1041 20.39 -51.33 32.52
CA GLU A 1041 20.59 -50.88 33.90
C GLU A 1041 19.54 -49.86 34.38
N MET A 1042 19.09 -48.92 33.54
CA MET A 1042 17.99 -48.01 33.91
C MET A 1042 16.70 -48.77 34.15
N LEU A 1043 16.39 -49.79 33.34
CA LEU A 1043 15.23 -50.65 33.54
C LEU A 1043 15.29 -51.43 34.86
N ALA A 1044 16.47 -51.94 35.23
CA ALA A 1044 16.66 -52.65 36.50
C ALA A 1044 16.61 -51.74 37.73
N ALA A 1045 16.87 -50.44 37.58
CA ALA A 1045 16.83 -49.45 38.66
C ALA A 1045 15.45 -48.77 38.82
N GLU A 1046 14.60 -48.80 37.80
CA GLU A 1046 13.31 -48.10 37.77
C GLU A 1046 12.28 -48.76 38.68
N LYS A 1047 11.87 -48.06 39.75
CA LYS A 1047 10.89 -48.58 40.71
C LYS A 1047 9.46 -48.23 40.30
N VAL A 1048 8.66 -49.27 40.09
CA VAL A 1048 7.19 -49.17 40.00
C VAL A 1048 6.60 -49.48 41.37
N SER A 1049 5.68 -48.65 41.84
CA SER A 1049 5.05 -48.79 43.15
C SER A 1049 3.74 -49.59 43.07
N GLN A 1050 3.30 -50.18 44.18
CA GLN A 1050 1.98 -50.82 44.24
C GLN A 1050 0.84 -49.83 43.92
N ALA A 1051 1.00 -48.55 44.27
CA ALA A 1051 0.04 -47.50 43.93
C ALA A 1051 -0.05 -47.24 42.41
N ASP A 1052 1.05 -47.38 41.67
CA ASP A 1052 1.04 -47.28 40.20
C ASP A 1052 0.23 -48.43 39.57
N LEU A 1053 0.39 -49.65 40.09
CA LEU A 1053 -0.31 -50.84 39.62
C LEU A 1053 -1.81 -50.80 39.92
N VAL A 1054 -2.17 -50.36 41.15
CA VAL A 1054 -3.57 -50.16 41.56
C VAL A 1054 -4.23 -49.10 40.66
N LYS A 1055 -3.55 -47.96 40.42
CA LYS A 1055 -4.04 -46.91 39.51
C LYS A 1055 -4.18 -47.37 38.07
N LEU A 1056 -3.26 -48.20 37.57
CA LEU A 1056 -3.35 -48.81 36.24
C LEU A 1056 -4.63 -49.66 36.13
N ALA A 1057 -4.90 -50.49 37.14
CA ALA A 1057 -6.12 -51.29 37.23
C ALA A 1057 -7.40 -50.43 37.32
N GLU A 1058 -7.44 -49.39 38.16
CA GLU A 1058 -8.58 -48.45 38.23
C GLU A 1058 -8.94 -47.89 36.85
N LEU A 1059 -7.94 -47.48 36.07
CA LEU A 1059 -8.11 -46.97 34.71
C LEU A 1059 -8.60 -48.07 33.75
N ARG A 1060 -8.10 -49.31 33.83
CA ARG A 1060 -8.60 -50.46 33.04
C ARG A 1060 -10.08 -50.71 33.30
N GLY A 1061 -10.49 -50.81 34.58
CA GLY A 1061 -11.90 -51.04 34.96
C GLY A 1061 -12.82 -49.90 34.50
N ALA A 1062 -12.41 -48.65 34.73
CA ALA A 1062 -13.15 -47.47 34.26
C ALA A 1062 -13.29 -47.43 32.73
N ASN A 1063 -12.24 -47.79 31.98
CA ASN A 1063 -12.27 -47.84 30.53
C ASN A 1063 -13.12 -48.99 29.98
N ALA A 1064 -13.09 -50.18 30.60
CA ALA A 1064 -14.00 -51.28 30.26
C ALA A 1064 -15.48 -50.89 30.43
N ARG A 1065 -15.83 -50.30 31.58
CA ARG A 1065 -17.18 -49.76 31.83
C ARG A 1065 -17.57 -48.69 30.81
N LYS A 1066 -16.65 -47.78 30.47
CA LYS A 1066 -16.85 -46.72 29.47
C LYS A 1066 -17.05 -47.26 28.03
N VAL A 1067 -16.53 -48.45 27.71
CA VAL A 1067 -16.85 -49.15 26.46
C VAL A 1067 -18.26 -49.71 26.52
N MET A 1068 -18.61 -50.52 27.53
CA MET A 1068 -19.93 -51.17 27.63
C MET A 1068 -21.11 -50.17 27.61
N LEU A 1069 -20.97 -49.04 28.31
CA LEU A 1069 -22.03 -48.03 28.40
C LEU A 1069 -22.14 -47.13 27.15
N ARG A 1070 -21.27 -47.32 26.14
CA ARG A 1070 -21.28 -46.52 24.89
C ARG A 1070 -22.54 -46.77 24.05
N HIS A 1071 -23.00 -48.02 24.01
CA HIS A 1071 -24.12 -48.46 23.18
C HIS A 1071 -25.34 -48.92 24.00
N ALA A 1072 -25.19 -49.06 25.32
CA ALA A 1072 -26.25 -49.42 26.25
C ALA A 1072 -26.14 -48.58 27.56
N PRO A 1073 -26.42 -47.27 27.52
CA PRO A 1073 -26.28 -46.37 28.67
C PRO A 1073 -27.30 -46.66 29.79
N ASP A 1074 -28.40 -47.35 29.48
CA ASP A 1074 -29.37 -47.90 30.43
C ASP A 1074 -28.77 -48.94 31.39
N LEU A 1075 -27.63 -49.54 31.04
CA LEU A 1075 -26.90 -50.46 31.92
C LEU A 1075 -26.06 -49.72 32.99
N ALA A 1076 -26.06 -48.38 33.05
CA ALA A 1076 -25.17 -47.61 33.92
C ALA A 1076 -25.31 -47.94 35.42
N GLU A 1077 -26.51 -48.24 35.91
CA GLU A 1077 -26.75 -48.67 37.31
C GLU A 1077 -26.50 -50.17 37.53
N ARG A 1078 -26.43 -50.95 36.44
CA ARG A 1078 -26.25 -52.41 36.44
C ARG A 1078 -24.81 -52.85 36.20
N VAL A 1079 -23.96 -51.94 35.75
CA VAL A 1079 -22.51 -52.12 35.59
C VAL A 1079 -21.79 -51.23 36.62
N THR A 1080 -21.28 -51.81 37.70
CA THR A 1080 -20.53 -51.12 38.75
C THR A 1080 -19.02 -51.28 38.58
N LEU A 1081 -18.24 -50.50 39.32
CA LEU A 1081 -16.79 -50.69 39.47
C LEU A 1081 -16.52 -51.22 40.87
N ASP A 1082 -15.84 -52.37 40.97
CA ASP A 1082 -15.31 -52.92 42.21
C ASP A 1082 -13.82 -52.56 42.35
N ALA A 1083 -13.25 -52.76 43.54
CA ALA A 1083 -11.85 -52.45 43.81
C ALA A 1083 -10.88 -53.23 42.88
N PRO A 1084 -9.70 -52.67 42.55
CA PRO A 1084 -8.64 -53.37 41.82
C PRO A 1084 -8.25 -54.72 42.41
N GLN A 1085 -7.99 -55.71 41.55
CA GLN A 1085 -7.60 -57.07 41.93
C GLN A 1085 -6.30 -57.49 41.24
N LYS A 1086 -5.51 -58.33 41.92
CA LYS A 1086 -4.36 -59.01 41.30
C LYS A 1086 -4.88 -60.12 40.39
N THR A 1087 -4.48 -60.10 39.11
CA THR A 1087 -4.89 -61.08 38.08
C THR A 1087 -3.68 -61.75 37.44
N SER A 1088 -3.92 -62.75 36.57
CA SER A 1088 -2.86 -63.41 35.81
C SER A 1088 -2.42 -62.54 34.62
N ALA A 1089 -1.20 -62.79 34.16
CA ALA A 1089 -0.74 -62.36 32.84
C ALA A 1089 -0.23 -63.57 32.05
N ASN A 1090 -0.49 -63.57 30.76
CA ASN A 1090 0.02 -64.57 29.82
C ASN A 1090 0.40 -63.87 28.49
N ARG A 1091 0.49 -64.63 27.38
CA ARG A 1091 0.92 -64.08 26.08
C ARG A 1091 -0.03 -63.03 25.50
N ASP A 1092 -1.32 -63.11 25.82
CA ASP A 1092 -2.36 -62.31 25.18
C ASP A 1092 -2.90 -61.20 26.10
N GLY A 1093 -2.31 -61.03 27.29
CA GLY A 1093 -2.51 -59.85 28.15
C GLY A 1093 -2.66 -60.17 29.65
N VAL A 1094 -3.11 -59.15 30.38
CA VAL A 1094 -3.50 -59.17 31.79
C VAL A 1094 -5.02 -59.27 31.88
N GLU A 1095 -5.55 -60.26 32.60
CA GLU A 1095 -6.99 -60.48 32.74
C GLU A 1095 -7.70 -59.33 33.47
N LEU A 1096 -8.91 -58.99 33.03
CA LEU A 1096 -9.86 -58.12 33.73
C LEU A 1096 -10.70 -58.97 34.69
N ALA A 1097 -10.71 -58.65 35.98
CA ALA A 1097 -11.53 -59.36 36.95
C ALA A 1097 -13.00 -58.92 36.84
N VAL A 1098 -13.90 -59.85 36.51
CA VAL A 1098 -15.32 -59.57 36.29
C VAL A 1098 -16.17 -60.42 37.23
N LYS A 1099 -17.15 -59.80 37.90
CA LYS A 1099 -18.04 -60.46 38.85
C LYS A 1099 -19.50 -60.26 38.45
N ILE A 1100 -20.07 -61.30 37.85
CA ILE A 1100 -21.49 -61.35 37.48
C ILE A 1100 -22.32 -61.68 38.74
N THR A 1101 -23.45 -60.99 38.91
CA THR A 1101 -24.48 -61.37 39.90
C THR A 1101 -25.87 -61.33 39.27
N ALA A 1102 -26.79 -62.13 39.80
CA ALA A 1102 -28.19 -62.16 39.38
C ALA A 1102 -29.09 -61.80 40.56
N LYS A 1103 -30.18 -61.05 40.30
CA LYS A 1103 -31.13 -60.58 41.31
C LYS A 1103 -32.57 -60.78 40.86
#